data_AF-A0A814ZYS7-F1
#
_entry.id   AF-A0A814ZYS7-F1
#
_cell.length_a   1.000
_cell.length_b   1.000
_cell.length_c   1.000
_cell.angle_alpha   90.00
_cell.angle_beta   90.00
_cell.angle_gamma   90.00
#
_symmetry.space_group_name_H-M   'P 1'
#
loop_
_entity.id
_entity.type
_entity.pdbx_description
1 polymer ?
#
loop_
_entity_poly.entity_id
_entity_poly.type
_entity_poly.pdbx_seq_one_letter_code
_entity_poly.pdbx_strand_id
1 'polypeptide(L)'
;MSDVDENDLEDDGIQPNAFITDDIDVISQLSQDLQDENGIEARPPIEVDPDDEQLHFSATPAFQSLEELFQDGKLTGTQVALLKSKYIELQDALQQSRKTEAKLRQEENFCLSEIERQKRVLEEGESFPDKLTTEVSQRRKDLLKYSNDLACTNERLFDLEYKIKALEEDKKALEKEYSRIPNQNHIDQELNNLNKDCDELRRQIGQKMSEINDQSIQLLDKRKKYGVSGKQYDELIHNLQTLESEYIQVTLKPGELLKQADTMSLQRDQCEREIEDVDTKLNEQSMTLQRLKEDIEKFKTLSNKESKLLDQQSQQHERLDEEIKNVLSLTAFEEAKLAKGQLDERQSTEAVKSTIQSGKQLREQHSKLQKQKERLLRELKRAEAQLRNSKDELSSATLTFEKLQMKRGAMPNDVGDLEAKEDHLKEEIGSLTKNHEKQEKEIIVKQSMLITAQKEHEEVLLKQSDYRRDAVSMAHFASVVSNEKEQKCREKMKAKNRLQAVQEDFQRKVGELNEHQKRITDLDFKLKEFASMYDIIKNERNKCVNLIQINSQKSNEMKEKLKILQNEIEILRTKLTILEKDLQKKNLLVLASVVERDREKTRVEKQRSYLRELNIQDQQQTLENRNYNNLIAFAEKELVRLRKDYDVAVLDRNERSVQLIERYNEEVVFQEKVNVQDHKIKNADIELSGRVDELKLLDLQIQEEKREITLYSKKLPVKRALDQELELYRICLEVCQERLIDLEKLLENPSDPERVRFLDGEDDSPEVIMKKLEQLESRLAVKEEQSLEKDLILEQVSRLIERLSSKAEAGKDDTLALAKKVNDLQNKIKDITRKMMATVAELSVQQGDALKLQQEKNGKDIELQQCYVRMEQGEPPSPEIFQEWQRFIETEKRRLNERETREQNERETEHFLLPGGVMTQAEPRPQAYAPGDDVDIQVARPYGAHAPFKPSEPGANMRHIRKPNPKPIEI
;
A
#
# COMPACT_ATOMS: atom_id res chain seq x y z
N MET A 1 -3.49 -2.99 10.13
CA MET A 1 -3.75 -4.36 9.66
C MET A 1 -2.40 -4.96 9.34
N SER A 2 -1.73 -5.78 10.15
CA SER A 2 -2.09 -6.66 11.29
C SER A 2 -1.58 -8.06 10.89
N ASP A 3 -0.73 -8.76 11.64
CA ASP A 3 -0.12 -8.53 12.97
C ASP A 3 1.34 -9.06 12.94
N VAL A 4 2.34 -8.59 13.71
CA VAL A 4 2.51 -8.65 15.19
C VAL A 4 2.73 -10.13 15.63
N ASP A 5 3.79 -10.53 16.35
CA ASP A 5 4.56 -9.80 17.39
C ASP A 5 6.05 -10.22 17.62
N GLU A 6 6.75 -9.38 18.40
CA GLU A 6 7.77 -9.59 19.48
C GLU A 6 8.84 -10.73 19.42
N ASN A 7 10.14 -10.45 19.60
CA ASN A 7 10.95 -10.09 20.80
C ASN A 7 11.26 -11.25 21.76
N ASP A 8 12.53 -11.37 22.18
CA ASP A 8 12.92 -11.37 23.60
C ASP A 8 14.44 -11.15 23.77
N LEU A 9 14.83 -10.43 24.83
CA LEU A 9 16.23 -10.08 25.20
C LEU A 9 16.32 -9.81 26.71
N GLU A 10 16.87 -10.76 27.46
CA GLU A 10 17.37 -10.71 28.86
C GLU A 10 18.27 -11.96 28.99
N ASP A 11 19.51 -11.98 29.46
CA ASP A 11 20.31 -11.13 30.36
C ASP A 11 19.83 -11.08 31.82
N ASP A 12 20.28 -12.08 32.60
CA ASP A 12 20.66 -11.87 34.00
C ASP A 12 21.72 -12.93 34.43
N GLY A 13 22.46 -12.69 35.51
CA GLY A 13 23.67 -13.47 35.85
C GLY A 13 23.89 -13.79 37.33
N ILE A 14 25.13 -13.56 37.81
CA ILE A 14 25.59 -13.54 39.22
C ILE A 14 25.96 -14.92 39.86
N GLN A 15 27.24 -15.04 40.24
CA GLN A 15 27.80 -16.06 41.18
C GLN A 15 27.49 -15.70 42.65
N PRO A 16 27.65 -16.58 43.66
CA PRO A 16 28.98 -16.69 44.32
C PRO A 16 29.29 -18.02 45.08
N ASN A 17 30.49 -18.07 45.69
CA ASN A 17 30.91 -18.87 46.87
C ASN A 17 31.17 -20.39 46.71
N ALA A 18 32.06 -21.03 47.49
CA ALA A 18 33.16 -20.52 48.35
C ALA A 18 34.09 -21.63 48.91
N PHE A 19 35.38 -21.31 49.01
CA PHE A 19 36.34 -21.69 50.09
C PHE A 19 36.81 -23.16 50.35
N ILE A 20 37.91 -23.19 51.13
CA ILE A 20 38.55 -24.27 51.90
C ILE A 20 39.71 -25.01 51.21
N THR A 21 40.78 -25.18 52.00
CA THR A 21 42.09 -25.76 51.73
C THR A 21 42.32 -26.98 52.63
N ASP A 22 43.46 -27.65 52.42
CA ASP A 22 44.13 -28.57 53.36
C ASP A 22 43.44 -29.91 53.68
N ASP A 23 44.17 -31.00 53.47
CA ASP A 23 44.46 -31.93 54.58
C ASP A 23 45.79 -32.65 54.34
N ILE A 24 46.42 -33.12 55.42
CA ILE A 24 47.80 -33.65 55.46
C ILE A 24 47.84 -34.99 56.21
N ASP A 25 48.84 -35.81 55.89
CA ASP A 25 49.22 -37.08 56.53
C ASP A 25 48.22 -38.25 56.47
N VAL A 26 48.71 -39.42 56.03
CA VAL A 26 49.12 -40.52 56.93
C VAL A 26 49.53 -41.72 56.07
N ILE A 27 50.79 -42.17 56.21
CA ILE A 27 51.23 -43.58 56.36
C ILE A 27 52.74 -43.56 56.57
N SER A 28 53.15 -43.88 57.80
CA SER A 28 54.53 -44.23 58.14
C SER A 28 54.47 -45.41 59.11
N GLN A 29 54.65 -46.62 58.58
CA GLN A 29 54.77 -47.87 59.32
C GLN A 29 55.09 -49.02 58.34
N LEU A 30 56.32 -49.54 58.39
CA LEU A 30 56.71 -50.96 58.22
C LEU A 30 58.24 -51.09 58.15
N SER A 31 58.88 -51.05 59.32
CA SER A 31 60.31 -51.34 59.49
C SER A 31 60.52 -52.23 60.72
N GLN A 32 60.07 -53.49 60.64
CA GLN A 32 60.44 -54.57 61.57
C GLN A 32 59.94 -55.91 61.02
N ASP A 33 60.87 -56.77 60.59
CA ASP A 33 61.02 -58.18 60.99
C ASP A 33 62.09 -58.89 60.14
N LEU A 34 62.51 -60.08 60.60
CA LEU A 34 63.59 -60.95 60.08
C LEU A 34 65.04 -60.58 60.51
N GLN A 35 65.36 -61.00 61.74
CA GLN A 35 66.72 -61.47 62.08
C GLN A 35 66.76 -63.01 62.04
N ASP A 36 67.99 -63.55 61.97
CA ASP A 36 68.45 -64.93 62.20
C ASP A 36 68.82 -65.78 60.97
N GLU A 37 70.13 -65.91 60.72
CA GLU A 37 70.86 -67.21 60.72
C GLU A 37 72.39 -66.98 60.85
N ASN A 38 73.17 -68.04 61.09
CA ASN A 38 74.57 -67.95 61.59
C ASN A 38 75.64 -68.56 60.66
N GLY A 39 76.85 -67.97 60.67
CA GLY A 39 78.10 -68.53 60.11
C GLY A 39 78.57 -67.88 58.81
N ILE A 40 79.86 -67.89 58.42
CA ILE A 40 81.05 -68.53 59.02
C ILE A 40 82.26 -67.58 58.82
N GLU A 41 83.13 -67.42 59.83
CA GLU A 41 84.42 -66.70 59.68
C GLU A 41 85.54 -67.60 59.11
N ALA A 42 86.38 -67.06 58.24
CA ALA A 42 87.58 -67.72 57.71
C ALA A 42 88.86 -66.96 58.12
N ARG A 43 89.93 -67.70 58.45
CA ARG A 43 91.24 -67.11 58.83
C ARG A 43 92.08 -66.74 57.60
N PRO A 44 92.92 -65.70 57.69
CA PRO A 44 93.84 -65.32 56.60
C PRO A 44 94.98 -66.34 56.43
N PRO A 45 95.45 -66.58 55.18
CA PRO A 45 96.69 -67.33 54.91
C PRO A 45 97.96 -66.59 55.36
N ILE A 46 99.07 -67.33 55.41
CA ILE A 46 100.40 -66.85 55.80
C ILE A 46 101.15 -66.32 54.56
N GLU A 47 101.86 -65.21 54.71
CA GLU A 47 102.70 -64.62 53.66
C GLU A 47 104.02 -65.39 53.46
N VAL A 48 104.51 -65.43 52.21
CA VAL A 48 105.80 -66.00 51.81
C VAL A 48 106.41 -65.07 50.75
N ASP A 49 107.71 -64.80 50.86
CA ASP A 49 108.43 -63.83 50.03
C ASP A 49 108.58 -64.24 48.53
N PRO A 50 108.82 -63.29 47.61
CA PRO A 50 108.55 -63.49 46.18
C PRO A 50 109.71 -64.03 45.31
N ASP A 51 110.91 -64.22 45.86
CA ASP A 51 112.15 -64.28 45.05
C ASP A 51 112.46 -65.64 44.35
N ASP A 52 111.67 -66.69 44.59
CA ASP A 52 111.94 -68.06 44.09
C ASP A 52 111.29 -68.39 42.71
N GLU A 53 110.94 -67.39 41.89
CA GLU A 53 110.17 -67.59 40.64
C GLU A 53 110.99 -68.10 39.41
N GLN A 54 112.07 -68.87 39.62
CA GLN A 54 112.84 -69.54 38.54
C GLN A 54 113.17 -71.02 38.83
N LEU A 55 112.17 -71.90 38.69
CA LEU A 55 112.34 -73.36 38.72
C LEU A 55 111.80 -74.00 37.44
N HIS A 56 112.63 -74.81 36.77
CA HIS A 56 112.29 -75.42 35.47
C HIS A 56 111.08 -76.37 35.57
N PHE A 57 110.12 -76.22 34.65
CA PHE A 57 108.87 -76.99 34.55
C PHE A 57 109.00 -78.53 34.60
N SER A 58 110.17 -79.09 34.28
CA SER A 58 110.42 -80.54 34.35
C SER A 58 110.68 -81.09 35.77
N ALA A 59 110.92 -80.21 36.76
CA ALA A 59 111.21 -80.61 38.14
C ALA A 59 109.97 -80.70 39.03
N THR A 60 108.79 -80.27 38.56
CA THR A 60 107.55 -80.26 39.35
C THR A 60 107.05 -81.69 39.64
N PRO A 61 106.67 -82.05 40.88
CA PRO A 61 106.32 -83.43 41.24
C PRO A 61 105.24 -84.07 40.37
N ALA A 62 104.23 -83.30 39.93
CA ALA A 62 103.18 -83.81 39.04
C ALA A 62 103.73 -84.28 37.67
N PHE A 63 104.77 -83.62 37.16
CA PHE A 63 105.44 -84.00 35.91
C PHE A 63 106.28 -85.28 36.05
N GLN A 64 106.79 -85.55 37.26
CA GLN A 64 107.50 -86.77 37.62
C GLN A 64 106.53 -87.93 37.77
N SER A 65 105.45 -87.79 38.55
CA SER A 65 104.44 -88.84 38.72
C SER A 65 103.69 -89.17 37.42
N LEU A 66 103.52 -88.22 36.49
CA LEU A 66 103.01 -88.52 35.14
C LEU A 66 104.01 -89.31 34.27
N GLU A 67 105.32 -89.22 34.54
CA GLU A 67 106.36 -90.02 33.88
C GLU A 67 106.50 -91.41 34.54
N GLU A 68 106.34 -91.51 35.86
CA GLU A 68 106.26 -92.79 36.57
C GLU A 68 105.04 -93.60 36.09
N LEU A 69 103.87 -92.97 35.96
CA LEU A 69 102.66 -93.61 35.41
C LEU A 69 102.77 -93.97 33.92
N PHE A 70 103.71 -93.37 33.18
CA PHE A 70 104.08 -93.79 31.83
C PHE A 70 104.97 -95.04 31.86
N GLN A 71 105.99 -95.06 32.72
CA GLN A 71 106.91 -96.19 32.89
C GLN A 71 106.21 -97.44 33.46
N ASP A 72 105.21 -97.25 34.32
CA ASP A 72 104.28 -98.28 34.81
C ASP A 72 103.35 -98.84 33.72
N GLY A 73 103.37 -98.28 32.50
CA GLY A 73 102.55 -98.71 31.36
C GLY A 73 101.05 -98.41 31.48
N LYS A 74 100.63 -97.66 32.52
CA LYS A 74 99.21 -97.38 32.83
C LYS A 74 98.62 -96.25 31.98
N LEU A 75 99.46 -95.36 31.46
CA LEU A 75 99.09 -94.31 30.52
C LEU A 75 99.88 -94.45 29.22
N THR A 76 99.25 -94.17 28.08
CA THR A 76 99.95 -94.14 26.79
C THR A 76 100.66 -92.79 26.58
N GLY A 77 101.76 -92.78 25.83
CA GLY A 77 102.61 -91.58 25.69
C GLY A 77 101.86 -90.35 25.16
N THR A 78 100.87 -90.53 24.28
CA THR A 78 99.96 -89.46 23.82
C THR A 78 99.06 -88.91 24.92
N GLN A 79 98.57 -89.76 25.83
CA GLN A 79 97.80 -89.30 27.00
C GLN A 79 98.68 -88.54 27.98
N VAL A 80 99.91 -89.02 28.23
CA VAL A 80 100.88 -88.37 29.11
C VAL A 80 101.30 -87.01 28.55
N ALA A 81 101.59 -86.92 27.25
CA ALA A 81 101.88 -85.66 26.57
C ALA A 81 100.70 -84.67 26.64
N LEU A 82 99.46 -85.14 26.46
CA LEU A 82 98.27 -84.29 26.52
C LEU A 82 97.95 -83.83 27.96
N LEU A 83 98.16 -84.68 28.96
CA LEU A 83 98.07 -84.30 30.38
C LEU A 83 99.19 -83.32 30.79
N LYS A 84 100.41 -83.50 30.26
CA LYS A 84 101.53 -82.58 30.46
C LYS A 84 101.29 -81.22 29.78
N SER A 85 100.73 -81.20 28.57
CA SER A 85 100.25 -79.97 27.91
C SER A 85 99.21 -79.27 28.77
N LYS A 86 98.16 -79.99 29.20
CA LYS A 86 97.12 -79.43 30.07
C LYS A 86 97.64 -78.93 31.42
N TYR A 87 98.66 -79.56 31.98
CA TYR A 87 99.27 -79.10 33.23
C TYR A 87 100.10 -77.82 33.01
N ILE A 88 100.83 -77.71 31.90
CA ILE A 88 101.48 -76.45 31.49
C ILE A 88 100.41 -75.37 31.25
N GLU A 89 99.36 -75.65 30.48
CA GLU A 89 98.24 -74.72 30.24
C GLU A 89 97.59 -74.24 31.55
N LEU A 90 97.39 -75.14 32.54
CA LEU A 90 96.87 -74.80 33.86
C LEU A 90 97.84 -73.97 34.69
N GLN A 91 99.14 -74.23 34.59
CA GLN A 91 100.17 -73.51 35.35
C GLN A 91 100.53 -72.16 34.72
N ASP A 92 100.46 -72.04 33.39
CA ASP A 92 100.49 -70.77 32.67
C ASP A 92 99.23 -69.95 32.94
N ALA A 93 98.04 -70.58 33.00
CA ALA A 93 96.82 -69.91 33.44
C ALA A 93 96.91 -69.48 34.91
N LEU A 94 97.53 -70.28 35.79
CA LEU A 94 97.80 -69.90 37.18
C LEU A 94 98.81 -68.74 37.27
N GLN A 95 99.87 -68.73 36.45
CA GLN A 95 100.83 -67.63 36.45
C GLN A 95 100.25 -66.36 35.81
N GLN A 96 99.37 -66.49 34.80
CA GLN A 96 98.57 -65.38 34.29
C GLN A 96 97.61 -64.86 35.35
N SER A 97 96.91 -65.76 36.07
CA SER A 97 96.03 -65.40 37.19
C SER A 97 96.79 -64.66 38.28
N ARG A 98 97.99 -65.13 38.67
CA ARG A 98 98.88 -64.44 39.63
C ARG A 98 99.41 -63.12 39.10
N LYS A 99 99.68 -63.00 37.79
CA LYS A 99 100.09 -61.73 37.16
C LYS A 99 98.93 -60.74 37.04
N THR A 100 97.69 -61.20 36.87
CA THR A 100 96.50 -60.34 36.98
C THR A 100 96.17 -60.00 38.43
N GLU A 101 96.36 -60.92 39.37
CA GLU A 101 96.18 -60.69 40.81
C GLU A 101 97.23 -59.70 41.34
N ALA A 102 98.49 -59.83 40.92
CA ALA A 102 99.55 -58.87 41.26
C ALA A 102 99.31 -57.48 40.63
N LYS A 103 98.77 -57.42 39.40
CA LYS A 103 98.30 -56.15 38.80
C LYS A 103 97.12 -55.56 39.55
N LEU A 104 96.12 -56.37 39.86
CA LEU A 104 94.95 -55.96 40.65
C LEU A 104 95.36 -55.54 42.07
N ARG A 105 96.39 -56.15 42.67
CA ARG A 105 97.02 -55.67 43.91
C ARG A 105 97.81 -54.39 43.72
N GLN A 106 98.45 -54.14 42.57
CA GLN A 106 99.08 -52.85 42.28
C GLN A 106 98.05 -51.75 42.02
N GLU A 107 96.94 -52.08 41.36
CA GLU A 107 95.78 -51.20 41.15
C GLU A 107 95.02 -50.97 42.46
N GLU A 108 94.86 -51.99 43.31
CA GLU A 108 94.32 -51.89 44.68
C GLU A 108 95.24 -51.04 45.57
N ASN A 109 96.56 -51.26 45.56
CA ASN A 109 97.50 -50.42 46.32
C ASN A 109 97.59 -49.00 45.75
N PHE A 110 97.42 -48.80 44.44
CA PHE A 110 97.31 -47.47 43.83
C PHE A 110 96.01 -46.80 44.23
N CYS A 111 94.87 -47.51 44.19
CA CYS A 111 93.58 -47.03 44.66
C CYS A 111 93.54 -46.83 46.17
N LEU A 112 94.26 -47.61 46.97
CA LEU A 112 94.43 -47.39 48.41
C LEU A 112 95.35 -46.20 48.68
N SER A 113 96.43 -46.01 47.92
CA SER A 113 97.28 -44.82 47.98
C SER A 113 96.50 -43.56 47.57
N GLU A 114 95.62 -43.68 46.57
CA GLU A 114 94.76 -42.61 46.08
C GLU A 114 93.57 -42.37 47.02
N ILE A 115 93.02 -43.41 47.67
CA ILE A 115 92.02 -43.28 48.75
C ILE A 115 92.68 -42.74 50.02
N GLU A 116 93.94 -43.02 50.32
CA GLU A 116 94.70 -42.38 51.39
C GLU A 116 95.07 -40.95 51.05
N ARG A 117 95.32 -40.63 49.77
CA ARG A 117 95.53 -39.26 49.31
C ARG A 117 94.22 -38.47 49.35
N GLN A 118 93.12 -39.06 48.93
CA GLN A 118 91.78 -38.48 49.02
C GLN A 118 91.30 -38.39 50.46
N LYS A 119 91.60 -39.37 51.33
CA LYS A 119 91.37 -39.30 52.78
C LYS A 119 92.26 -38.26 53.44
N ARG A 120 93.53 -38.09 53.06
CA ARG A 120 94.35 -36.98 53.56
C ARG A 120 93.87 -35.63 53.07
N VAL A 121 93.38 -35.51 51.83
CA VAL A 121 92.74 -34.29 51.31
C VAL A 121 91.37 -34.03 51.96
N LEU A 122 90.64 -35.09 52.34
CA LEU A 122 89.40 -35.00 53.13
C LEU A 122 89.70 -34.71 54.60
N GLU A 123 90.75 -35.24 55.21
CA GLU A 123 91.19 -34.93 56.58
C GLU A 123 91.76 -33.52 56.66
N GLU A 124 92.47 -33.03 55.63
CA GLU A 124 92.83 -31.61 55.44
C GLU A 124 91.60 -30.73 55.14
N GLY A 125 90.50 -31.32 54.65
CA GLY A 125 89.20 -30.66 54.39
C GLY A 125 88.22 -30.67 55.57
N GLU A 126 88.32 -31.66 56.46
CA GLU A 126 87.50 -31.87 57.67
C GLU A 126 88.21 -31.32 58.90
N SER A 127 89.54 -31.20 58.88
CA SER A 127 90.31 -30.32 59.77
C SER A 127 90.30 -28.85 59.32
N PHE A 128 89.38 -28.46 58.43
CA PHE A 128 89.11 -27.05 58.17
C PHE A 128 88.63 -26.38 59.48
N PRO A 129 89.38 -25.41 60.03
CA PRO A 129 89.21 -25.04 61.43
C PRO A 129 88.01 -24.13 61.64
N ASP A 130 86.93 -24.70 62.19
CA ASP A 130 85.69 -24.04 62.66
C ASP A 130 85.90 -23.02 63.82
N LYS A 131 87.15 -22.59 64.03
CA LYS A 131 87.62 -21.67 65.08
C LYS A 131 88.60 -20.60 64.59
N LEU A 132 88.86 -20.47 63.28
CA LEU A 132 89.67 -19.38 62.71
C LEU A 132 88.98 -18.66 61.56
N THR A 133 88.28 -17.58 61.89
CA THR A 133 87.79 -16.58 60.93
C THR A 133 88.92 -15.69 60.41
N THR A 134 89.80 -16.25 59.58
CA THR A 134 90.69 -15.45 58.72
C THR A 134 89.93 -14.99 57.48
N GLU A 135 90.16 -13.74 57.06
CA GLU A 135 89.44 -13.12 55.93
C GLU A 135 89.53 -13.98 54.65
N VAL A 136 90.66 -14.64 54.40
CA VAL A 136 90.87 -15.49 53.22
C VAL A 136 89.85 -16.63 53.12
N SER A 137 89.43 -17.22 54.24
CA SER A 137 88.42 -18.29 54.26
C SER A 137 87.01 -17.76 54.01
N GLN A 138 86.67 -16.58 54.57
CA GLN A 138 85.43 -15.88 54.25
C GLN A 138 85.41 -15.47 52.77
N ARG A 139 86.49 -14.86 52.26
CA ARG A 139 86.66 -14.50 50.85
C ARG A 139 86.58 -15.70 49.90
N ARG A 140 87.05 -16.89 50.28
CA ARG A 140 86.87 -18.11 49.49
C ARG A 140 85.41 -18.59 49.48
N LYS A 141 84.72 -18.55 50.63
CA LYS A 141 83.28 -18.86 50.70
C LYS A 141 82.44 -17.86 49.88
N ASP A 142 82.75 -16.58 50.01
CA ASP A 142 82.17 -15.50 49.20
C ASP A 142 82.44 -15.72 47.72
N LEU A 143 83.68 -15.99 47.31
CA LEU A 143 84.05 -16.17 45.90
C LEU A 143 83.40 -17.43 45.30
N LEU A 144 83.31 -18.54 46.04
CA LEU A 144 82.59 -19.72 45.59
C LEU A 144 81.08 -19.44 45.44
N LYS A 145 80.49 -18.72 46.41
CA LYS A 145 79.09 -18.30 46.34
C LYS A 145 78.85 -17.37 45.14
N TYR A 146 79.65 -16.31 44.98
CA TYR A 146 79.57 -15.41 43.85
C TYR A 146 79.85 -16.12 42.52
N SER A 147 80.67 -17.17 42.47
CA SER A 147 80.87 -17.98 41.26
C SER A 147 79.60 -18.76 40.88
N ASN A 148 78.90 -19.32 41.87
CA ASN A 148 77.63 -20.04 41.63
C ASN A 148 76.48 -19.07 41.33
N ASP A 149 76.40 -17.95 42.06
CA ASP A 149 75.45 -16.86 41.79
C ASP A 149 75.69 -16.31 40.36
N LEU A 150 76.95 -16.11 39.95
CA LEU A 150 77.32 -15.64 38.60
C LEU A 150 76.97 -16.68 37.52
N ALA A 151 77.25 -17.97 37.74
CA ALA A 151 76.84 -19.04 36.83
C ALA A 151 75.31 -19.08 36.66
N CYS A 152 74.56 -19.02 37.75
CA CYS A 152 73.09 -18.95 37.73
C CYS A 152 72.58 -17.69 37.00
N THR A 153 73.25 -16.53 37.16
CA THR A 153 72.91 -15.34 36.36
C THR A 153 73.29 -15.48 34.89
N ASN A 154 74.34 -16.22 34.53
CA ASN A 154 74.72 -16.44 33.13
C ASN A 154 73.72 -17.36 32.42
N GLU A 155 73.27 -18.45 33.06
CA GLU A 155 72.19 -19.30 32.55
C GLU A 155 70.90 -18.49 32.37
N ARG A 156 70.53 -17.70 33.37
CA ARG A 156 69.36 -16.82 33.30
C ARG A 156 69.50 -15.69 32.26
N LEU A 157 70.71 -15.19 32.00
CA LEU A 157 70.99 -14.25 30.92
C LEU A 157 70.87 -14.92 29.55
N PHE A 158 71.33 -16.17 29.41
CA PHE A 158 71.18 -16.94 28.18
C PHE A 158 69.70 -17.21 27.86
N ASP A 159 68.90 -17.61 28.86
CA ASP A 159 67.44 -17.76 28.72
C ASP A 159 66.76 -16.44 28.32
N LEU A 160 67.17 -15.32 28.93
CA LEU A 160 66.65 -13.99 28.61
C LEU A 160 67.07 -13.53 27.21
N GLU A 161 68.32 -13.77 26.78
CA GLU A 161 68.77 -13.50 25.43
C GLU A 161 68.04 -14.34 24.38
N TYR A 162 67.80 -15.62 24.64
CA TYR A 162 67.01 -16.49 23.78
C TYR A 162 65.58 -15.97 23.66
N LYS A 163 64.96 -15.57 24.79
CA LYS A 163 63.63 -15.00 24.82
C LYS A 163 63.54 -13.62 24.15
N ILE A 164 64.58 -12.80 24.23
CA ILE A 164 64.68 -11.53 23.50
C ILE A 164 64.78 -11.80 21.99
N LYS A 165 65.59 -12.77 21.54
CA LYS A 165 65.70 -13.14 20.12
C LYS A 165 64.36 -13.65 19.56
N ALA A 166 63.65 -14.50 20.30
CA ALA A 166 62.30 -14.93 19.92
C ALA A 166 61.33 -13.73 19.81
N LEU A 167 61.31 -12.82 20.79
CA LEU A 167 60.46 -11.62 20.76
C LEU A 167 60.87 -10.62 19.66
N GLU A 168 62.14 -10.59 19.24
CA GLU A 168 62.58 -9.83 18.06
C GLU A 168 62.13 -10.46 16.74
N GLU A 169 62.02 -11.79 16.67
CA GLU A 169 61.50 -12.50 15.50
C GLU A 169 59.97 -12.34 15.41
N ASP A 170 59.25 -12.46 16.53
CA ASP A 170 57.82 -12.12 16.65
C ASP A 170 57.57 -10.65 16.27
N LYS A 171 58.40 -9.72 16.75
CA LYS A 171 58.33 -8.29 16.39
C LYS A 171 58.57 -8.08 14.88
N LYS A 172 59.52 -8.78 14.26
CA LYS A 172 59.76 -8.73 12.80
C LYS A 172 58.62 -9.38 12.00
N ALA A 173 57.90 -10.35 12.57
CA ALA A 173 56.68 -10.90 11.96
C ALA A 173 55.54 -9.87 12.03
N LEU A 174 55.28 -9.31 13.22
CA LEU A 174 54.28 -8.27 13.45
C LEU A 174 54.55 -7.00 12.63
N GLU A 175 55.81 -6.59 12.44
CA GLU A 175 56.16 -5.46 11.55
C GLU A 175 55.88 -5.76 10.06
N LYS A 176 56.02 -7.03 9.63
CA LYS A 176 55.63 -7.48 8.28
C LYS A 176 54.13 -7.60 8.10
N GLU A 177 53.37 -7.85 9.17
CA GLU A 177 51.90 -7.84 9.11
C GLU A 177 51.35 -6.41 9.20
N TYR A 178 51.92 -5.56 10.05
CA TYR A 178 51.59 -4.14 10.13
C TYR A 178 51.85 -3.42 8.79
N SER A 179 52.91 -3.78 8.07
CA SER A 179 53.18 -3.27 6.71
C SER A 179 52.39 -3.96 5.58
N ARG A 180 51.56 -4.97 5.90
CA ARG A 180 50.51 -5.50 5.02
C ARG A 180 49.15 -4.83 5.24
N ILE A 181 48.94 -4.14 6.37
CA ILE A 181 47.75 -3.31 6.56
C ILE A 181 47.81 -2.15 5.55
N PRO A 182 46.77 -1.91 4.73
CA PRO A 182 46.78 -0.81 3.78
C PRO A 182 46.96 0.54 4.48
N ASN A 183 47.89 1.37 3.96
CA ASN A 183 48.05 2.74 4.44
C ASN A 183 46.72 3.50 4.40
N GLN A 184 46.50 4.40 5.37
CA GLN A 184 45.26 5.19 5.50
C GLN A 184 44.79 5.79 4.16
N ASN A 185 45.69 6.38 3.38
CA ASN A 185 45.40 6.94 2.05
C ASN A 185 44.78 5.94 1.04
N HIS A 186 45.06 4.65 1.16
CA HIS A 186 44.48 3.62 0.28
C HIS A 186 43.07 3.25 0.74
N ILE A 187 42.85 3.14 2.06
CA ILE A 187 41.52 2.97 2.67
C ILE A 187 40.65 4.20 2.34
N ASP A 188 41.19 5.41 2.45
CA ASP A 188 40.51 6.64 2.09
C ASP A 188 40.22 6.73 0.58
N GLN A 189 41.07 6.16 -0.29
CA GLN A 189 40.80 6.05 -1.73
C GLN A 189 39.66 5.06 -2.03
N GLU A 190 39.64 3.89 -1.38
CA GLU A 190 38.54 2.93 -1.53
C GLU A 190 37.23 3.49 -0.94
N LEU A 191 37.26 4.16 0.21
CA LEU A 191 36.11 4.89 0.75
C LEU A 191 35.63 6.01 -0.18
N ASN A 192 36.54 6.75 -0.83
CA ASN A 192 36.16 7.77 -1.81
C ASN A 192 35.60 7.16 -3.10
N ASN A 193 36.02 5.97 -3.51
CA ASN A 193 35.47 5.29 -4.68
C ASN A 193 34.10 4.67 -4.34
N LEU A 194 34.00 3.94 -3.22
CA LEU A 194 32.76 3.38 -2.72
C LEU A 194 31.70 4.46 -2.42
N ASN A 195 32.10 5.65 -1.96
CA ASN A 195 31.18 6.79 -1.84
C ASN A 195 30.73 7.32 -3.21
N LYS A 196 31.59 7.41 -4.23
CA LYS A 196 31.17 7.77 -5.60
C LYS A 196 30.21 6.73 -6.17
N ASP A 197 30.48 5.44 -5.96
CA ASP A 197 29.61 4.35 -6.41
C ASP A 197 28.27 4.39 -5.66
N CYS A 198 28.27 4.69 -4.36
CA CYS A 198 27.05 4.94 -3.59
C CYS A 198 26.28 6.16 -4.10
N ASP A 199 26.95 7.27 -4.43
CA ASP A 199 26.30 8.48 -4.93
C ASP A 199 25.78 8.31 -6.36
N GLU A 200 26.49 7.55 -7.21
CA GLU A 200 26.04 7.19 -8.55
C GLU A 200 24.86 6.21 -8.49
N LEU A 201 24.87 5.23 -7.56
CA LEU A 201 23.71 4.39 -7.26
C LEU A 201 22.52 5.19 -6.71
N ARG A 202 22.74 6.14 -5.79
CA ARG A 202 21.70 7.08 -5.31
C ARG A 202 21.14 7.92 -6.46
N ARG A 203 21.99 8.36 -7.38
CA ARG A 203 21.61 9.12 -8.59
C ARG A 203 20.77 8.27 -9.55
N GLN A 204 21.16 7.03 -9.80
CA GLN A 204 20.42 6.08 -10.62
C GLN A 204 19.07 5.70 -9.97
N ILE A 205 19.04 5.47 -8.65
CA ILE A 205 17.79 5.25 -7.89
C ILE A 205 16.89 6.49 -7.99
N GLY A 206 17.44 7.71 -7.86
CA GLY A 206 16.70 8.96 -8.04
C GLY A 206 16.12 9.12 -9.44
N GLN A 207 16.89 8.76 -10.49
CA GLN A 207 16.41 8.75 -11.87
C GLN A 207 15.30 7.71 -12.07
N LYS A 208 15.45 6.49 -11.57
CA LYS A 208 14.42 5.43 -11.67
C LYS A 208 13.16 5.77 -10.86
N MET A 209 13.30 6.42 -9.71
CA MET A 209 12.17 6.98 -8.96
C MET A 209 11.43 8.06 -9.76
N SER A 210 12.15 8.92 -10.50
CA SER A 210 11.52 9.88 -11.41
C SER A 210 10.80 9.17 -12.56
N GLU A 211 11.45 8.23 -13.26
CA GLU A 211 10.84 7.47 -14.35
C GLU A 211 9.57 6.72 -13.88
N ILE A 212 9.59 6.09 -12.71
CA ILE A 212 8.44 5.39 -12.13
C ILE A 212 7.32 6.38 -11.78
N ASN A 213 7.65 7.57 -11.27
CA ASN A 213 6.67 8.62 -10.98
C ASN A 213 6.06 9.19 -12.27
N ASP A 214 6.87 9.48 -13.28
CA ASP A 214 6.43 9.97 -14.59
C ASP A 214 5.57 8.93 -15.33
N GLN A 215 5.94 7.64 -15.27
CA GLN A 215 5.11 6.54 -15.77
C GLN A 215 3.82 6.39 -14.97
N SER A 216 3.85 6.55 -13.65
CA SER A 216 2.66 6.51 -12.79
C SER A 216 1.70 7.65 -13.13
N ILE A 217 2.20 8.87 -13.34
CA ILE A 217 1.43 10.04 -13.78
C ILE A 217 0.82 9.77 -15.16
N GLN A 218 1.60 9.25 -16.12
CA GLN A 218 1.09 8.89 -17.45
C GLN A 218 0.02 7.78 -17.41
N LEU A 219 0.15 6.79 -16.53
CA LEU A 219 -0.87 5.75 -16.31
C LEU A 219 -2.13 6.35 -15.66
N LEU A 220 -1.98 7.27 -14.70
CA LEU A 220 -3.09 7.98 -14.07
C LEU A 220 -3.86 8.83 -15.10
N ASP A 221 -3.17 9.54 -15.98
CA ASP A 221 -3.78 10.35 -17.03
C ASP A 221 -4.36 9.51 -18.17
N LYS A 222 -3.77 8.37 -18.53
CA LYS A 222 -4.41 7.37 -19.39
C LYS A 222 -5.69 6.84 -18.76
N ARG A 223 -5.68 6.50 -17.46
CA ARG A 223 -6.87 6.04 -16.73
C ARG A 223 -7.96 7.11 -16.61
N LYS A 224 -7.59 8.39 -16.44
CA LYS A 224 -8.53 9.52 -16.55
C LYS A 224 -9.14 9.61 -17.94
N LYS A 225 -8.34 9.54 -19.01
CA LYS A 225 -8.82 9.58 -20.40
C LYS A 225 -9.81 8.45 -20.69
N TYR A 226 -9.49 7.22 -20.32
CA TYR A 226 -10.43 6.09 -20.43
C TYR A 226 -11.70 6.31 -19.59
N GLY A 227 -11.61 6.91 -18.40
CA GLY A 227 -12.77 7.28 -17.60
C GLY A 227 -13.65 8.40 -18.19
N VAL A 228 -13.06 9.32 -18.95
CA VAL A 228 -13.82 10.35 -19.70
C VAL A 228 -14.47 9.74 -20.94
N SER A 229 -13.74 8.93 -21.72
CA SER A 229 -14.34 8.24 -22.88
C SER A 229 -15.40 7.21 -22.48
N GLY A 230 -15.27 6.57 -21.31
CA GLY A 230 -16.33 5.74 -20.73
C GLY A 230 -17.60 6.54 -20.47
N LYS A 231 -17.49 7.69 -19.79
CA LYS A 231 -18.64 8.58 -19.59
C LYS A 231 -19.25 9.10 -20.89
N GLN A 232 -18.43 9.45 -21.88
CA GLN A 232 -18.91 9.87 -23.20
C GLN A 232 -19.66 8.74 -23.92
N TYR A 233 -19.27 7.48 -23.68
CA TYR A 233 -19.97 6.30 -24.17
C TYR A 233 -21.28 6.04 -23.40
N ASP A 234 -21.30 6.22 -22.08
CA ASP A 234 -22.50 6.16 -21.25
C ASP A 234 -23.51 7.27 -21.63
N GLU A 235 -23.02 8.49 -21.88
CA GLU A 235 -23.79 9.63 -22.39
C GLU A 235 -24.32 9.37 -23.80
N LEU A 236 -23.53 8.73 -24.69
CA LEU A 236 -24.00 8.29 -26.01
C LEU A 236 -25.07 7.21 -25.92
N ILE A 237 -24.96 6.25 -25.00
CA ILE A 237 -26.01 5.24 -24.73
C ILE A 237 -27.27 5.93 -24.21
N HIS A 238 -27.15 6.87 -23.27
CA HIS A 238 -28.30 7.59 -22.74
C HIS A 238 -28.98 8.45 -23.82
N ASN A 239 -28.20 9.13 -24.66
CA ASN A 239 -28.69 9.90 -25.81
C ASN A 239 -29.35 9.01 -26.89
N LEU A 240 -28.86 7.79 -27.09
CA LEU A 240 -29.53 6.81 -27.95
C LEU A 240 -30.87 6.36 -27.34
N GLN A 241 -30.93 6.09 -26.04
CA GLN A 241 -32.17 5.70 -25.35
C GLN A 241 -33.22 6.83 -25.34
N THR A 242 -32.82 8.09 -25.14
CA THR A 242 -33.75 9.22 -25.26
C THR A 242 -34.21 9.40 -26.71
N LEU A 243 -33.30 9.32 -27.69
CA LEU A 243 -33.65 9.42 -29.11
C LEU A 243 -34.54 8.26 -29.59
N GLU A 244 -34.36 7.04 -29.07
CA GLU A 244 -35.30 5.91 -29.27
C GLU A 244 -36.67 6.22 -28.66
N SER A 245 -36.72 6.78 -27.45
CA SER A 245 -37.99 7.16 -26.81
C SER A 245 -38.71 8.30 -27.55
N GLU A 246 -37.96 9.25 -28.10
CA GLU A 246 -38.48 10.33 -28.96
C GLU A 246 -38.94 9.78 -30.31
N TYR A 247 -38.21 8.83 -30.90
CA TYR A 247 -38.60 8.12 -32.13
C TYR A 247 -39.88 7.31 -31.93
N ILE A 248 -40.06 6.67 -30.78
CA ILE A 248 -41.31 5.99 -30.41
C ILE A 248 -42.47 7.00 -30.29
N GLN A 249 -42.25 8.18 -29.68
CA GLN A 249 -43.27 9.24 -29.66
C GLN A 249 -43.58 9.80 -31.06
N VAL A 250 -42.56 9.98 -31.91
CA VAL A 250 -42.73 10.47 -33.29
C VAL A 250 -43.40 9.45 -34.19
N THR A 251 -43.21 8.15 -33.97
CA THR A 251 -43.92 7.08 -34.71
C THR A 251 -45.35 6.83 -34.21
N LEU A 252 -45.70 7.27 -32.99
CA LEU A 252 -47.09 7.31 -32.50
C LEU A 252 -47.90 8.49 -33.06
N LYS A 253 -47.27 9.66 -33.28
CA LYS A 253 -47.94 10.88 -33.79
C LYS A 253 -48.79 10.68 -35.07
N PRO A 254 -48.37 9.89 -36.09
CA PRO A 254 -49.23 9.57 -37.24
C PRO A 254 -50.58 8.95 -36.85
N GLY A 255 -50.65 8.13 -35.80
CA GLY A 255 -51.90 7.55 -35.32
C GLY A 255 -52.78 8.53 -34.54
N GLU A 256 -52.18 9.52 -33.88
CA GLU A 256 -52.91 10.63 -33.24
C GLU A 256 -53.43 11.63 -34.28
N LEU A 257 -52.62 11.97 -35.28
CA LEU A 257 -53.00 12.81 -36.41
C LEU A 257 -54.09 12.16 -37.27
N LEU A 258 -54.06 10.84 -37.44
CA LEU A 258 -55.14 10.12 -38.12
C LEU A 258 -56.46 10.25 -37.35
N LYS A 259 -56.46 10.00 -36.02
CA LYS A 259 -57.66 10.19 -35.17
C LYS A 259 -58.14 11.64 -35.17
N GLN A 260 -57.23 12.62 -35.16
CA GLN A 260 -57.59 14.03 -35.28
C GLN A 260 -58.21 14.33 -36.65
N ALA A 261 -57.65 13.81 -37.74
CA ALA A 261 -58.21 13.92 -39.09
C ALA A 261 -59.59 13.26 -39.20
N ASP A 262 -59.80 12.11 -38.56
CA ASP A 262 -61.11 11.44 -38.47
C ASP A 262 -62.12 12.32 -37.72
N THR A 263 -61.76 12.90 -36.57
CA THR A 263 -62.66 13.83 -35.84
C THR A 263 -62.92 15.13 -36.60
N MET A 264 -61.93 15.66 -37.32
CA MET A 264 -62.08 16.84 -38.18
C MET A 264 -62.92 16.52 -39.43
N SER A 265 -62.88 15.29 -39.94
CA SER A 265 -63.83 14.82 -40.96
C SER A 265 -65.22 14.77 -40.38
N LEU A 266 -65.43 14.12 -39.24
CA LEU A 266 -66.74 14.02 -38.60
C LEU A 266 -67.36 15.40 -38.29
N GLN A 267 -66.53 16.41 -37.96
CA GLN A 267 -66.95 17.81 -37.84
C GLN A 267 -67.23 18.47 -39.19
N ARG A 268 -66.40 18.27 -40.23
CA ARG A 268 -66.68 18.74 -41.60
C ARG A 268 -68.00 18.17 -42.11
N ASP A 269 -68.20 16.86 -41.94
CA ASP A 269 -69.39 16.10 -42.34
C ASP A 269 -70.62 16.47 -41.48
N GLN A 270 -70.45 17.20 -40.38
CA GLN A 270 -71.53 17.86 -39.64
C GLN A 270 -71.78 19.28 -40.19
N CYS A 271 -70.75 20.10 -40.36
CA CYS A 271 -70.89 21.45 -40.92
C CYS A 271 -71.40 21.45 -42.37
N GLU A 272 -71.04 20.47 -43.20
CA GLU A 272 -71.59 20.30 -44.55
C GLU A 272 -73.08 20.00 -44.51
N ARG A 273 -73.55 19.17 -43.56
CA ARG A 273 -74.98 18.96 -43.32
C ARG A 273 -75.66 20.21 -42.76
N GLU A 274 -75.02 20.97 -41.87
CA GLU A 274 -75.55 22.27 -41.41
C GLU A 274 -75.63 23.30 -42.56
N ILE A 275 -74.70 23.25 -43.52
CA ILE A 275 -74.72 24.06 -44.74
C ILE A 275 -75.87 23.61 -45.66
N GLU A 276 -76.08 22.32 -45.89
CA GLU A 276 -77.26 21.80 -46.62
C GLU A 276 -78.57 22.19 -45.92
N ASP A 277 -78.61 22.12 -44.58
CA ASP A 277 -79.74 22.56 -43.76
C ASP A 277 -79.96 24.09 -43.83
N VAL A 278 -78.91 24.88 -44.07
CA VAL A 278 -79.00 26.33 -44.27
C VAL A 278 -79.37 26.68 -45.71
N ASP A 279 -78.83 25.98 -46.72
CA ASP A 279 -79.15 26.21 -48.13
C ASP A 279 -80.58 25.75 -48.46
N THR A 280 -81.10 24.68 -47.84
CA THR A 280 -82.52 24.34 -47.92
C THR A 280 -83.40 25.44 -47.33
N LYS A 281 -83.09 25.93 -46.12
CA LYS A 281 -83.78 27.07 -45.50
C LYS A 281 -83.63 28.37 -46.30
N LEU A 282 -82.48 28.59 -46.96
CA LEU A 282 -82.23 29.74 -47.83
C LEU A 282 -83.04 29.64 -49.13
N ASN A 283 -83.20 28.44 -49.69
CA ASN A 283 -84.07 28.20 -50.83
C ASN A 283 -85.56 28.36 -50.46
N GLU A 284 -85.99 27.89 -49.28
CA GLU A 284 -87.34 28.17 -48.75
C GLU A 284 -87.56 29.68 -48.53
N GLN A 285 -86.58 30.39 -47.97
CA GLN A 285 -86.63 31.85 -47.81
C GLN A 285 -86.60 32.57 -49.17
N SER A 286 -85.86 32.08 -50.15
CA SER A 286 -85.83 32.60 -51.52
C SER A 286 -87.20 32.42 -52.19
N MET A 287 -87.83 31.26 -52.05
CA MET A 287 -89.17 30.97 -52.56
C MET A 287 -90.26 31.80 -51.86
N THR A 288 -90.14 32.05 -50.55
CA THR A 288 -91.06 32.98 -49.85
C THR A 288 -90.80 34.44 -50.20
N LEU A 289 -89.55 34.86 -50.42
CA LEU A 289 -89.20 36.17 -50.99
C LEU A 289 -89.69 36.33 -52.44
N GLN A 290 -89.76 35.24 -53.22
CA GLN A 290 -90.29 35.26 -54.57
C GLN A 290 -91.82 35.41 -54.57
N ARG A 291 -92.52 34.68 -53.69
CA ARG A 291 -93.96 34.91 -53.42
C ARG A 291 -94.24 36.33 -52.89
N LEU A 292 -93.43 36.82 -51.96
CA LEU A 292 -93.51 38.21 -51.47
C LEU A 292 -93.22 39.22 -52.57
N LYS A 293 -92.33 38.94 -53.53
CA LYS A 293 -92.14 39.79 -54.72
C LYS A 293 -93.35 39.78 -55.64
N GLU A 294 -93.96 38.62 -55.88
CA GLU A 294 -95.22 38.52 -56.63
C GLU A 294 -96.37 39.25 -55.91
N ASP A 295 -96.46 39.16 -54.59
CA ASP A 295 -97.46 39.87 -53.79
C ASP A 295 -97.15 41.38 -53.72
N ILE A 296 -95.88 41.79 -53.72
CA ILE A 296 -95.46 43.20 -53.89
C ILE A 296 -95.79 43.71 -55.29
N GLU A 297 -95.66 42.91 -56.36
CA GLU A 297 -96.13 43.28 -57.70
C GLU A 297 -97.66 43.45 -57.71
N LYS A 298 -98.41 42.51 -57.10
CA LYS A 298 -99.87 42.66 -56.92
C LYS A 298 -100.20 43.95 -56.14
N PHE A 299 -99.52 44.20 -55.02
CA PHE A 299 -99.68 45.43 -54.23
C PHE A 299 -99.26 46.69 -54.99
N LYS A 300 -98.26 46.67 -55.87
CA LYS A 300 -97.96 47.80 -56.78
C LYS A 300 -99.09 48.03 -57.78
N THR A 301 -99.72 46.98 -58.32
CA THR A 301 -100.86 47.15 -59.23
C THR A 301 -102.13 47.64 -58.52
N LEU A 302 -102.26 47.39 -57.21
CA LEU A 302 -103.30 47.98 -56.36
C LEU A 302 -102.96 49.42 -55.97
N SER A 303 -101.73 49.68 -55.51
CA SER A 303 -101.22 51.00 -55.17
C SER A 303 -101.21 51.95 -56.37
N ASN A 304 -100.98 51.48 -57.60
CA ASN A 304 -101.14 52.27 -58.83
C ASN A 304 -102.62 52.55 -59.21
N LYS A 305 -103.60 51.89 -58.57
CA LYS A 305 -105.02 52.25 -58.64
C LYS A 305 -105.39 53.20 -57.51
N GLU A 306 -104.90 52.95 -56.30
CA GLU A 306 -105.09 53.80 -55.12
C GLU A 306 -104.43 55.18 -55.30
N SER A 307 -103.22 55.26 -55.88
CA SER A 307 -102.53 56.52 -56.18
C SER A 307 -103.35 57.40 -57.14
N LYS A 308 -104.06 56.80 -58.10
CA LYS A 308 -104.98 57.53 -59.01
C LYS A 308 -106.26 57.98 -58.31
N LEU A 309 -106.60 57.39 -57.17
CA LEU A 309 -107.64 57.86 -56.24
C LEU A 309 -107.09 58.94 -55.31
N LEU A 310 -105.83 58.80 -54.88
CA LEU A 310 -105.14 59.73 -53.99
C LEU A 310 -104.86 61.07 -54.69
N ASP A 311 -104.50 61.06 -55.98
CA ASP A 311 -104.41 62.30 -56.79
C ASP A 311 -105.76 63.07 -56.80
N GLN A 312 -106.89 62.35 -56.75
CA GLN A 312 -108.23 62.94 -56.69
C GLN A 312 -108.60 63.43 -55.26
N GLN A 313 -107.94 62.92 -54.22
CA GLN A 313 -108.10 63.37 -52.83
C GLN A 313 -107.11 64.48 -52.45
N SER A 314 -105.89 64.50 -53.02
CA SER A 314 -104.89 65.55 -52.77
C SER A 314 -105.39 66.94 -53.18
N GLN A 315 -106.16 67.04 -54.27
CA GLN A 315 -106.87 68.27 -54.67
C GLN A 315 -107.97 68.73 -53.68
N GLN A 316 -108.32 67.91 -52.70
CA GLN A 316 -109.19 68.26 -51.58
C GLN A 316 -108.37 68.59 -50.31
N HIS A 317 -107.24 67.91 -50.09
CA HIS A 317 -106.37 68.14 -48.94
C HIS A 317 -105.54 69.44 -49.00
N GLU A 318 -105.17 69.93 -50.19
CA GLU A 318 -104.53 71.27 -50.34
C GLU A 318 -105.36 72.41 -49.73
N ARG A 319 -106.67 72.21 -49.52
CA ARG A 319 -107.57 73.21 -48.90
C ARG A 319 -107.65 73.13 -47.37
N LEU A 320 -106.96 72.18 -46.76
CA LEU A 320 -106.92 71.96 -45.29
C LEU A 320 -105.54 72.27 -44.69
N ASP A 321 -104.46 72.13 -45.47
CA ASP A 321 -103.09 72.36 -44.99
C ASP A 321 -102.77 73.84 -44.68
N GLU A 322 -103.57 74.80 -45.15
CA GLU A 322 -103.46 76.21 -44.74
C GLU A 322 -103.89 76.43 -43.27
N GLU A 323 -104.83 75.64 -42.74
CA GLU A 323 -105.35 75.82 -41.38
C GLU A 323 -104.41 75.25 -40.30
N ILE A 324 -103.77 74.09 -40.57
CA ILE A 324 -102.93 73.35 -39.61
C ILE A 324 -101.64 74.13 -39.25
N LYS A 325 -101.13 74.94 -40.18
CA LYS A 325 -99.83 75.62 -40.10
C LYS A 325 -99.69 76.59 -38.91
N ASN A 326 -100.80 77.02 -38.32
CA ASN A 326 -100.83 77.98 -37.22
C ASN A 326 -100.69 77.35 -35.81
N VAL A 327 -100.80 76.03 -35.66
CA VAL A 327 -100.93 75.38 -34.33
C VAL A 327 -99.61 74.81 -33.80
N LEU A 328 -98.67 74.42 -34.67
CA LEU A 328 -97.47 73.64 -34.31
C LEU A 328 -96.30 74.44 -33.68
N SER A 329 -96.46 75.74 -33.43
CA SER A 329 -95.36 76.63 -32.99
C SER A 329 -95.14 76.70 -31.47
N LEU A 330 -96.02 76.10 -30.65
CA LEU A 330 -96.09 76.37 -29.20
C LEU A 330 -95.65 75.24 -28.26
N THR A 331 -95.44 74.01 -28.75
CA THR A 331 -95.27 72.82 -27.88
C THR A 331 -93.83 72.37 -27.63
N ALA A 332 -92.83 72.97 -28.28
CA ALA A 332 -91.46 72.44 -28.32
C ALA A 332 -90.49 72.96 -27.24
N PHE A 333 -90.97 73.61 -26.16
CA PHE A 333 -90.11 74.33 -25.20
C PHE A 333 -89.94 73.65 -23.83
N GLU A 334 -90.75 72.65 -23.47
CA GLU A 334 -90.81 72.17 -22.07
C GLU A 334 -89.81 71.05 -21.71
N GLU A 335 -89.21 70.35 -22.69
CA GLU A 335 -88.37 69.16 -22.44
C GLU A 335 -86.97 69.46 -21.85
N ALA A 336 -86.56 70.73 -21.77
CA ALA A 336 -85.18 71.14 -21.45
C ALA A 336 -84.79 71.04 -19.95
N LYS A 337 -85.40 70.15 -19.14
CA LYS A 337 -85.30 70.22 -17.67
C LYS A 337 -85.50 68.91 -16.88
N LEU A 338 -84.69 67.86 -17.09
CA LEU A 338 -84.41 66.84 -16.06
C LEU A 338 -83.27 65.85 -16.43
N ALA A 339 -82.01 66.18 -16.13
CA ALA A 339 -80.91 65.20 -16.06
C ALA A 339 -79.80 65.71 -15.12
N LYS A 340 -79.50 65.00 -14.03
CA LYS A 340 -78.51 65.45 -13.03
C LYS A 340 -77.88 64.32 -12.21
N GLY A 341 -76.55 64.22 -12.30
CA GLY A 341 -75.68 63.74 -11.22
C GLY A 341 -75.21 62.28 -11.27
N GLN A 342 -73.89 62.10 -11.20
CA GLN A 342 -73.17 61.13 -10.35
C GLN A 342 -71.65 61.29 -10.54
N LEU A 343 -70.96 62.00 -9.63
CA LEU A 343 -69.52 61.82 -9.34
C LEU A 343 -69.07 62.52 -8.03
N ASP A 344 -69.00 61.75 -6.96
CA ASP A 344 -68.27 61.96 -5.69
C ASP A 344 -67.78 60.53 -5.29
N GLU A 345 -66.78 60.24 -4.45
CA GLU A 345 -65.99 60.97 -3.43
C GLU A 345 -64.47 60.74 -3.70
N ARG A 346 -63.52 61.66 -3.49
CA ARG A 346 -63.07 62.47 -2.32
C ARG A 346 -62.10 61.78 -1.35
N GLN A 347 -61.15 62.58 -0.85
CA GLN A 347 -60.11 62.25 0.12
C GLN A 347 -60.53 62.71 1.53
N SER A 348 -60.27 61.93 2.59
CA SER A 348 -60.09 62.48 3.96
C SER A 348 -59.49 61.52 5.01
N THR A 349 -58.30 61.91 5.50
CA THR A 349 -57.89 62.08 6.92
C THR A 349 -58.28 61.09 8.05
N GLU A 350 -57.23 60.57 8.69
CA GLU A 350 -56.95 60.61 10.15
C GLU A 350 -57.93 60.00 11.19
N ALA A 351 -57.58 58.79 11.67
CA ALA A 351 -57.77 58.35 13.07
C ALA A 351 -56.69 57.29 13.44
N VAL A 352 -55.51 57.63 13.97
CA VAL A 352 -55.19 57.97 15.38
C VAL A 352 -55.04 56.76 16.33
N LYS A 353 -53.80 56.54 16.81
CA LYS A 353 -53.39 55.77 18.02
C LYS A 353 -53.70 54.26 18.11
N SER A 354 -52.77 53.42 17.64
CA SER A 354 -52.50 52.10 18.27
C SER A 354 -51.06 51.61 18.08
N THR A 355 -50.52 51.66 16.85
CA THR A 355 -49.28 50.95 16.47
C THR A 355 -47.94 51.56 16.94
N ILE A 356 -47.94 52.64 17.74
CA ILE A 356 -46.71 53.26 18.29
C ILE A 356 -46.46 52.83 19.76
N GLN A 357 -46.67 51.54 20.06
CA GLN A 357 -46.44 50.98 21.41
C GLN A 357 -45.45 49.80 21.47
N SER A 358 -45.18 49.09 20.38
CA SER A 358 -44.15 48.03 20.34
C SER A 358 -42.71 48.57 20.46
N GLY A 359 -42.44 49.74 19.85
CA GLY A 359 -41.10 50.34 19.78
C GLY A 359 -40.52 50.94 21.07
N LYS A 360 -41.20 50.80 22.23
CA LYS A 360 -40.71 51.31 23.54
C LYS A 360 -40.20 50.21 24.49
N GLN A 361 -40.74 48.99 24.44
CA GLN A 361 -40.43 47.96 25.44
C GLN A 361 -38.97 47.46 25.39
N LEU A 362 -38.36 47.29 24.20
CA LEU A 362 -36.95 46.88 24.08
C LEU A 362 -35.96 47.90 24.70
N ARG A 363 -36.26 49.21 24.59
CA ARG A 363 -35.41 50.27 25.18
C ARG A 363 -35.49 50.27 26.72
N GLU A 364 -36.60 49.81 27.30
CA GLU A 364 -36.75 49.69 28.75
C GLU A 364 -36.02 48.46 29.32
N GLN A 365 -35.96 47.36 28.57
CA GLN A 365 -35.21 46.15 28.96
C GLN A 365 -33.69 46.41 29.01
N HIS A 366 -33.13 47.12 28.03
CA HIS A 366 -31.71 47.50 28.03
C HIS A 366 -31.32 48.35 29.25
N SER A 367 -32.20 49.25 29.71
CA SER A 367 -31.94 50.06 30.91
C SER A 367 -31.91 49.24 32.21
N LYS A 368 -32.67 48.14 32.27
CA LYS A 368 -32.75 47.27 33.46
C LYS A 368 -31.51 46.39 33.61
N LEU A 369 -30.97 45.86 32.51
CA LEU A 369 -29.69 45.12 32.50
C LEU A 369 -28.50 46.03 32.86
N GLN A 370 -28.44 47.26 32.34
CA GLN A 370 -27.39 48.23 32.69
C GLN A 370 -27.36 48.50 34.21
N LYS A 371 -28.52 48.66 34.84
CA LYS A 371 -28.66 48.89 36.29
C LYS A 371 -28.33 47.68 37.16
N GLN A 372 -28.45 46.45 36.65
CA GLN A 372 -27.98 45.25 37.36
C GLN A 372 -26.45 45.18 37.37
N LYS A 373 -25.79 45.51 36.25
CA LYS A 373 -24.31 45.57 36.16
C LYS A 373 -23.71 46.55 37.18
N GLU A 374 -24.32 47.71 37.37
CA GLU A 374 -23.89 48.69 38.38
C GLU A 374 -24.24 48.32 39.84
N ARG A 375 -25.08 47.32 40.07
CA ARG A 375 -25.48 46.87 41.42
C ARG A 375 -24.44 45.89 41.98
N LEU A 376 -24.09 44.88 41.18
CA LEU A 376 -23.03 43.92 41.50
C LEU A 376 -21.65 44.60 41.68
N LEU A 377 -21.35 45.64 40.89
CA LEU A 377 -20.14 46.46 41.05
C LEU A 377 -20.12 47.30 42.36
N ARG A 378 -21.26 47.50 43.01
CA ARG A 378 -21.37 48.15 44.34
C ARG A 378 -21.37 47.15 45.49
N GLU A 379 -21.74 45.89 45.23
CA GLU A 379 -21.68 44.80 46.20
C GLU A 379 -20.24 44.25 46.31
N LEU A 380 -19.52 44.11 45.19
CA LEU A 380 -18.08 43.76 45.18
C LEU A 380 -17.24 44.75 46.02
N LYS A 381 -17.44 46.07 45.82
CA LYS A 381 -16.76 47.12 46.59
C LYS A 381 -17.16 47.20 48.07
N ARG A 382 -18.25 46.54 48.50
CA ARG A 382 -18.59 46.38 49.92
C ARG A 382 -17.87 45.19 50.55
N ALA A 383 -17.76 44.08 49.82
CA ALA A 383 -16.95 42.94 50.26
C ALA A 383 -15.46 43.31 50.38
N GLU A 384 -14.91 44.06 49.42
CA GLU A 384 -13.53 44.59 49.46
C GLU A 384 -13.28 45.52 50.67
N ALA A 385 -14.28 46.30 51.08
CA ALA A 385 -14.19 47.15 52.27
C ALA A 385 -14.25 46.33 53.58
N GLN A 386 -15.12 45.32 53.66
CA GLN A 386 -15.22 44.44 54.83
C GLN A 386 -13.94 43.61 55.03
N LEU A 387 -13.32 43.14 53.93
CA LEU A 387 -12.03 42.43 53.96
C LEU A 387 -10.86 43.30 54.45
N ARG A 388 -10.99 44.63 54.37
CA ARG A 388 -10.02 45.59 54.91
C ARG A 388 -10.20 45.77 56.41
N ASN A 389 -11.44 45.99 56.87
CA ASN A 389 -11.74 46.10 58.30
C ASN A 389 -11.32 44.84 59.09
N SER A 390 -11.58 43.64 58.55
CA SER A 390 -11.14 42.37 59.16
C SER A 390 -9.61 42.17 59.17
N LYS A 391 -8.85 42.99 58.44
CA LYS A 391 -7.38 43.03 58.48
C LYS A 391 -6.87 43.99 59.56
N ASP A 392 -7.55 45.11 59.76
CA ASP A 392 -7.22 46.07 60.80
C ASP A 392 -7.62 45.55 62.21
N GLU A 393 -8.70 44.76 62.32
CA GLU A 393 -9.08 44.04 63.56
C GLU A 393 -8.08 42.94 63.95
N LEU A 394 -7.36 42.34 62.99
CA LEU A 394 -6.28 41.40 63.28
C LEU A 394 -5.01 42.10 63.83
N SER A 395 -4.88 43.41 63.60
CA SER A 395 -3.78 44.26 64.10
C SER A 395 -3.98 44.71 65.56
N SER A 396 -5.23 44.73 66.06
CA SER A 396 -5.53 45.03 67.47
C SER A 396 -5.54 43.77 68.36
N ALA A 397 -5.82 42.60 67.78
CA ALA A 397 -5.73 41.31 68.47
C ALA A 397 -4.29 40.93 68.89
N THR A 398 -3.27 41.35 68.15
CA THR A 398 -1.86 41.09 68.49
C THR A 398 -1.32 42.00 69.60
N LEU A 399 -1.88 43.21 69.77
CA LEU A 399 -1.48 44.18 70.81
C LEU A 399 -2.15 43.97 72.18
N THR A 400 -3.02 42.96 72.30
CA THR A 400 -3.76 42.65 73.54
C THR A 400 -3.29 41.37 74.24
N PHE A 401 -2.43 40.56 73.61
CA PHE A 401 -1.86 39.35 74.23
C PHE A 401 -0.65 39.64 75.13
N GLU A 402 0.26 40.54 74.72
CA GLU A 402 1.47 40.89 75.50
C GLU A 402 1.17 41.58 76.85
N LYS A 403 -0.06 42.07 77.08
CA LYS A 403 -0.47 42.73 78.33
C LYS A 403 -1.18 41.81 79.33
N LEU A 404 -1.26 40.50 79.06
CA LEU A 404 -1.82 39.49 79.98
C LEU A 404 -0.81 38.41 80.42
N GLN A 405 0.49 38.62 80.19
CA GLN A 405 1.56 37.75 80.72
C GLN A 405 2.39 38.40 81.86
N MET A 406 1.85 39.44 82.51
CA MET A 406 2.46 40.07 83.70
C MET A 406 1.39 40.43 84.74
N LYS A 407 1.45 39.75 85.90
CA LYS A 407 0.48 39.78 87.02
C LYS A 407 -0.83 39.00 86.70
N ARG A 408 -1.42 38.21 87.60
CA ARG A 408 -1.20 38.09 89.07
C ARG A 408 -1.44 36.68 89.61
N GLY A 409 -0.45 36.13 90.33
CA GLY A 409 -0.57 34.97 91.23
C GLY A 409 0.83 34.39 91.52
N ALA A 410 1.37 34.40 92.75
CA ALA A 410 0.87 34.91 94.04
C ALA A 410 2.03 35.43 94.94
N MET A 411 1.74 35.86 96.18
CA MET A 411 2.65 36.31 97.29
C MET A 411 1.91 36.10 98.63
N PRO A 412 2.53 36.02 99.87
CA PRO A 412 3.94 36.33 100.34
C PRO A 412 4.72 35.42 101.45
N ASN A 413 6.12 35.43 101.57
CA ASN A 413 7.14 35.36 102.77
C ASN A 413 7.98 34.07 103.48
N ASP A 414 9.33 34.14 103.98
CA ASP A 414 10.26 33.53 105.20
C ASP A 414 11.69 32.50 105.29
N VAL A 415 12.59 32.08 106.43
CA VAL A 415 14.17 31.42 106.68
C VAL A 415 15.00 30.56 108.04
N GLY A 416 16.39 30.00 108.25
CA GLY A 416 17.32 29.28 109.52
C GLY A 416 18.94 28.53 109.68
N ASP A 417 19.73 27.98 110.84
CA ASP A 417 21.33 27.48 111.25
C ASP A 417 21.95 26.34 112.49
N LEU A 418 23.17 25.75 113.18
CA LEU A 418 24.84 25.37 113.39
C LEU A 418 25.69 24.30 114.58
N GLU A 419 27.12 24.11 115.02
CA GLU A 419 28.16 22.93 115.78
C GLU A 419 29.43 23.02 117.04
N ALA A 420 30.57 22.30 117.74
CA ALA A 420 31.65 21.03 118.14
C ALA A 420 32.81 20.93 119.53
N LYS A 421 33.96 20.21 120.22
CA LYS A 421 35.21 19.04 120.52
C LYS A 421 36.23 18.87 121.99
N GLU A 422 37.39 18.16 122.67
CA GLU A 422 38.54 16.92 122.99
C GLU A 422 39.82 16.90 124.29
N ASP A 423 40.93 16.15 125.02
CA ASP A 423 41.98 14.85 125.51
C ASP A 423 43.15 14.79 126.90
N HIS A 424 44.29 14.09 127.64
CA HIS A 424 45.54 12.91 127.99
C HIS A 424 46.56 12.75 129.49
N LEU A 425 47.71 12.03 130.22
CA LEU A 425 48.76 10.73 130.70
C LEU A 425 50.15 10.61 131.89
N LYS A 426 50.87 9.52 132.68
CA LYS A 426 52.38 9.27 133.56
C LYS A 426 53.12 8.02 134.66
N GLU A 427 54.47 7.85 135.35
CA GLU A 427 55.42 6.64 136.17
C GLU A 427 56.86 6.60 137.31
N GLU A 428 57.58 5.54 138.16
CA GLU A 428 59.05 5.31 139.09
C GLU A 428 59.68 3.97 140.15
N ILE A 429 60.79 3.44 141.08
CA ILE A 429 62.37 3.28 141.81
C ILE A 429 62.98 2.01 142.98
N GLY A 430 64.12 1.47 143.86
CA GLY A 430 65.64 1.43 144.70
C GLY A 430 66.52 0.18 145.72
N SER A 431 67.77 0.11 146.59
CA SER A 431 68.70 -1.08 147.48
C SER A 431 70.05 -1.10 148.71
N LEU A 432 70.88 -2.18 149.42
CA LEU A 432 72.11 -2.29 150.66
C LEU A 432 73.15 -3.59 151.42
N THR A 433 74.37 -3.63 152.35
CA THR A 433 75.16 -4.68 153.51
C THR A 433 76.86 -5.04 154.07
N LYS A 434 77.52 -5.64 155.33
CA LYS A 434 78.98 -6.46 155.84
C LYS A 434 79.91 -6.70 157.39
N ASN A 435 80.92 -7.72 157.94
CA ASN A 435 82.13 -7.81 159.19
C ASN A 435 83.15 -9.08 159.98
N HIS A 436 84.39 -9.04 160.87
CA HIS A 436 85.30 -9.89 162.09
C HIS A 436 86.82 -10.81 162.25
N GLU A 437 87.74 -11.47 163.27
CA GLU A 437 88.71 -11.51 164.69
C GLU A 437 89.89 -12.72 165.33
N LYS A 438 90.97 -12.69 166.39
CA LYS A 438 91.89 -13.67 167.50
C LYS A 438 93.56 -13.99 168.06
N GLN A 439 94.19 -15.05 168.91
CA GLN A 439 95.50 -15.23 170.01
C GLN A 439 96.38 -16.70 170.55
N GLU A 440 97.46 -17.27 171.43
CA GLU A 440 98.79 -17.30 172.51
C GLU A 440 99.81 -18.69 172.92
N LYS A 441 100.87 -19.26 173.85
CA LYS A 441 101.96 -19.27 175.14
C LYS A 441 103.33 -20.34 175.52
N GLU A 442 104.06 -20.73 176.77
CA GLU A 442 105.59 -21.34 177.21
C GLU A 442 106.29 -22.22 178.60
N ILE A 443 107.63 -22.85 178.77
CA ILE A 443 108.91 -23.26 179.86
C ILE A 443 109.48 -24.50 180.99
N ILE A 444 110.85 -24.99 181.30
CA ILE A 444 111.79 -25.70 182.51
C ILE A 444 113.38 -26.09 182.24
N VAL A 445 114.46 -25.96 183.12
CA VAL A 445 115.96 -26.08 182.73
C VAL A 445 117.11 -26.71 183.67
N LYS A 446 117.19 -28.00 184.12
CA LYS A 446 118.48 -28.63 184.62
C LYS A 446 118.74 -30.14 184.35
N GLN A 447 117.80 -30.89 183.76
CA GLN A 447 118.13 -32.12 183.01
C GLN A 447 118.55 -31.82 181.54
N SER A 448 118.54 -30.54 181.17
CA SER A 448 118.60 -29.99 179.81
C SER A 448 119.98 -29.98 179.14
N MET A 449 120.90 -30.87 179.55
CA MET A 449 122.22 -31.03 178.93
C MET A 449 122.56 -32.49 178.55
N LEU A 450 121.64 -33.43 178.80
CA LEU A 450 121.76 -34.82 178.34
C LEU A 450 120.51 -35.32 177.61
N ILE A 451 119.34 -34.71 177.84
CA ILE A 451 118.08 -35.03 177.12
C ILE A 451 117.93 -34.19 175.85
N THR A 452 118.54 -33.00 175.77
CA THR A 452 118.39 -32.04 174.66
C THR A 452 118.82 -32.62 173.31
N ALA A 453 119.98 -33.28 173.26
CA ALA A 453 120.51 -33.91 172.05
C ALA A 453 119.61 -35.02 171.45
N GLN A 454 118.64 -35.54 172.21
CA GLN A 454 117.81 -36.67 171.79
C GLN A 454 116.44 -36.26 171.24
N LYS A 455 115.96 -35.03 171.50
CA LYS A 455 114.65 -34.56 171.02
C LYS A 455 114.67 -33.85 169.66
N GLU A 456 115.73 -33.10 169.37
CA GLU A 456 115.83 -32.31 168.13
C GLU A 456 115.76 -33.20 166.87
N HIS A 457 116.17 -34.47 166.98
CA HIS A 457 116.20 -35.41 165.87
C HIS A 457 114.82 -36.01 165.49
N GLU A 458 113.82 -35.99 166.40
CA GLU A 458 112.46 -36.46 166.09
C GLU A 458 111.63 -35.39 165.38
N GLU A 459 111.78 -34.11 165.74
CA GLU A 459 110.92 -33.03 165.25
C GLU A 459 111.12 -32.72 163.75
N VAL A 460 112.31 -33.01 163.22
CA VAL A 460 112.64 -32.85 161.79
C VAL A 460 111.89 -33.87 160.92
N LEU A 461 111.73 -35.11 161.41
CA LEU A 461 111.06 -36.18 160.66
C LEU A 461 109.57 -35.90 160.43
N LEU A 462 108.88 -35.32 161.42
CA LEU A 462 107.45 -35.04 161.32
C LEU A 462 107.15 -34.00 160.23
N LYS A 463 107.92 -32.91 160.19
CA LYS A 463 107.75 -31.82 159.22
C LYS A 463 107.95 -32.27 157.77
N GLN A 464 108.76 -33.30 157.53
CA GLN A 464 108.96 -33.87 156.17
C GLN A 464 107.73 -34.65 155.66
N SER A 465 106.83 -35.09 156.55
CA SER A 465 105.59 -35.80 156.21
C SER A 465 104.56 -34.86 155.57
N ASP A 466 104.33 -33.70 156.19
CA ASP A 466 103.20 -32.83 155.83
C ASP A 466 103.36 -32.14 154.48
N TYR A 467 104.55 -31.62 154.16
CA TYR A 467 104.85 -31.06 152.83
C TYR A 467 104.60 -32.04 151.67
N ARG A 468 104.69 -33.35 151.94
CA ARG A 468 104.42 -34.41 150.95
C ARG A 468 102.93 -34.57 150.66
N ARG A 469 102.05 -34.22 151.61
CA ARG A 469 100.58 -34.26 151.47
C ARG A 469 100.07 -33.09 150.61
N ASP A 470 100.59 -31.90 150.87
CA ASP A 470 100.16 -30.68 150.18
C ASP A 470 100.53 -30.69 148.68
N ALA A 471 101.72 -31.23 148.35
CA ALA A 471 102.15 -31.40 146.96
C ALA A 471 101.20 -32.27 146.13
N VAL A 472 100.64 -33.34 146.72
CA VAL A 472 99.66 -34.22 146.05
C VAL A 472 98.32 -33.50 145.87
N SER A 473 97.89 -32.74 146.87
CA SER A 473 96.65 -31.95 146.81
C SER A 473 96.67 -30.92 145.68
N MET A 474 97.78 -30.18 145.54
CA MET A 474 97.97 -29.20 144.46
C MET A 474 98.00 -29.85 143.07
N ALA A 475 98.63 -31.02 142.92
CA ALA A 475 98.66 -31.75 141.66
C ALA A 475 97.24 -32.18 141.20
N HIS A 476 96.39 -32.63 142.14
CA HIS A 476 95.00 -32.99 141.82
C HIS A 476 94.18 -31.76 141.37
N PHE A 477 94.28 -30.63 142.08
CA PHE A 477 93.57 -29.40 141.74
C PHE A 477 93.93 -28.88 140.34
N ALA A 478 95.22 -28.92 139.98
CA ALA A 478 95.68 -28.54 138.64
C ALA A 478 95.08 -29.41 137.53
N SER A 479 94.89 -30.72 137.76
CA SER A 479 94.25 -31.63 136.81
C SER A 479 92.77 -31.31 136.59
N VAL A 480 92.02 -31.02 137.66
CA VAL A 480 90.59 -30.64 137.58
C VAL A 480 90.40 -29.36 136.76
N VAL A 481 91.19 -28.31 137.05
CA VAL A 481 91.14 -27.04 136.32
C VAL A 481 91.51 -27.20 134.84
N SER A 482 92.45 -28.09 134.51
CA SER A 482 92.78 -28.42 133.13
C SER A 482 91.61 -29.07 132.37
N ASN A 483 90.92 -30.02 133.01
CA ASN A 483 89.78 -30.72 132.41
C ASN A 483 88.57 -29.80 132.20
N GLU A 484 88.25 -28.93 133.18
CA GLU A 484 87.20 -27.91 133.02
C GLU A 484 87.48 -26.98 131.84
N LYS A 485 88.73 -26.53 131.70
CA LYS A 485 89.15 -25.64 130.61
C LYS A 485 88.95 -26.31 129.25
N GLU A 486 89.31 -27.58 129.11
CA GLU A 486 89.12 -28.30 127.85
C GLU A 486 87.63 -28.53 127.55
N GLN A 487 86.82 -28.90 128.54
CA GLN A 487 85.38 -29.08 128.35
C GLN A 487 84.71 -27.78 127.89
N LYS A 488 84.99 -26.64 128.54
CA LYS A 488 84.45 -25.33 128.13
C LYS A 488 84.95 -24.89 126.75
N CYS A 489 86.16 -25.28 126.33
CA CYS A 489 86.63 -25.11 124.95
C CYS A 489 85.83 -25.97 123.94
N ARG A 490 85.54 -27.23 124.25
CA ARG A 490 84.71 -28.12 123.41
C ARG A 490 83.27 -27.61 123.29
N GLU A 491 82.69 -27.11 124.38
CA GLU A 491 81.35 -26.49 124.41
C GLU A 491 81.31 -25.20 123.57
N LYS A 492 82.31 -24.32 123.70
CA LYS A 492 82.44 -23.11 122.88
C LYS A 492 82.51 -23.42 121.38
N MET A 493 83.23 -24.48 120.97
CA MET A 493 83.24 -24.89 119.55
C MET A 493 81.89 -25.47 119.09
N LYS A 494 81.21 -26.29 119.90
CA LYS A 494 79.85 -26.75 119.57
C LYS A 494 78.87 -25.58 119.39
N ALA A 495 78.96 -24.55 120.21
CA ALA A 495 78.16 -23.33 120.08
C ALA A 495 78.52 -22.56 118.80
N LYS A 496 79.82 -22.35 118.50
CA LYS A 496 80.28 -21.67 117.28
C LYS A 496 79.78 -22.37 116.01
N ASN A 497 79.93 -23.69 115.92
CA ASN A 497 79.54 -24.45 114.73
C ASN A 497 78.02 -24.44 114.51
N ARG A 498 77.21 -24.45 115.58
CA ARG A 498 75.75 -24.26 115.49
C ARG A 498 75.38 -22.87 114.97
N LEU A 499 76.04 -21.82 115.46
CA LEU A 499 75.79 -20.45 115.00
C LEU A 499 76.16 -20.28 113.52
N GLN A 500 77.27 -20.88 113.07
CA GLN A 500 77.65 -20.88 111.66
C GLN A 500 76.61 -21.60 110.79
N ALA A 501 76.16 -22.80 111.16
CA ALA A 501 75.15 -23.53 110.38
C ALA A 501 73.82 -22.76 110.26
N VAL A 502 73.35 -22.13 111.34
CA VAL A 502 72.16 -21.26 111.32
C VAL A 502 72.36 -20.04 110.42
N GLN A 503 73.57 -19.48 110.38
CA GLN A 503 73.91 -18.34 109.52
C GLN A 503 73.97 -18.72 108.03
N GLU A 504 74.45 -19.93 107.71
CA GLU A 504 74.45 -20.49 106.35
C GLU A 504 73.01 -20.83 105.87
N ASP A 505 72.18 -21.42 106.74
CA ASP A 505 70.75 -21.66 106.45
C ASP A 505 69.97 -20.35 106.25
N PHE A 506 70.24 -19.32 107.07
CA PHE A 506 69.65 -18.00 106.91
C PHE A 506 70.03 -17.36 105.56
N GLN A 507 71.31 -17.43 105.17
CA GLN A 507 71.76 -16.96 103.86
C GLN A 507 71.07 -17.71 102.71
N ARG A 508 70.87 -19.03 102.82
CA ARG A 508 70.12 -19.82 101.82
C ARG A 508 68.67 -19.34 101.69
N LYS A 509 67.98 -19.10 102.82
CA LYS A 509 66.60 -18.59 102.81
C LYS A 509 66.47 -17.16 102.32
N VAL A 510 67.44 -16.29 102.56
CA VAL A 510 67.53 -14.98 101.91
C VAL A 510 67.74 -15.11 100.40
N GLY A 511 68.52 -16.10 99.95
CA GLY A 511 68.65 -16.44 98.52
C GLY A 511 67.33 -16.83 97.87
N GLU A 512 66.62 -17.81 98.46
CA GLU A 512 65.29 -18.25 98.00
C GLU A 512 64.29 -17.09 97.93
N LEU A 513 64.20 -16.26 98.98
CA LEU A 513 63.30 -15.10 99.02
C LEU A 513 63.60 -14.09 97.90
N ASN A 514 64.87 -13.81 97.62
CA ASN A 514 65.26 -12.92 96.52
C ASN A 514 64.88 -13.49 95.14
N GLU A 515 64.93 -14.81 94.96
CA GLU A 515 64.53 -15.46 93.71
C GLU A 515 63.00 -15.47 93.54
N HIS A 516 62.25 -15.74 94.60
CA HIS A 516 60.79 -15.60 94.61
C HIS A 516 60.35 -14.16 94.34
N GLN A 517 61.03 -13.16 94.92
CA GLN A 517 60.74 -11.75 94.67
C GLN A 517 60.97 -11.37 93.20
N LYS A 518 62.05 -11.86 92.56
CA LYS A 518 62.28 -11.69 91.13
C LYS A 518 61.16 -12.32 90.28
N ARG A 519 60.78 -13.57 90.59
CA ARG A 519 59.66 -14.23 89.89
C ARG A 519 58.34 -13.46 90.03
N ILE A 520 58.09 -12.78 91.16
CA ILE A 520 56.94 -11.89 91.34
C ILE A 520 57.05 -10.64 90.46
N THR A 521 58.21 -9.98 90.39
CA THR A 521 58.38 -8.80 89.52
C THR A 521 58.30 -9.15 88.03
N ASP A 522 58.80 -10.31 87.62
CA ASP A 522 58.75 -10.78 86.23
C ASP A 522 57.31 -11.11 85.80
N LEU A 523 56.48 -11.62 86.72
CA LEU A 523 55.05 -11.90 86.48
C LEU A 523 54.23 -10.60 86.46
N ASP A 524 54.50 -9.65 87.36
CA ASP A 524 53.86 -8.33 87.38
C ASP A 524 54.18 -7.52 86.11
N PHE A 525 55.42 -7.61 85.60
CA PHE A 525 55.80 -7.02 84.31
C PHE A 525 54.99 -7.64 83.15
N LYS A 526 54.97 -8.97 83.03
CA LYS A 526 54.20 -9.67 81.98
C LYS A 526 52.70 -9.38 82.05
N LEU A 527 52.13 -9.27 83.25
CA LEU A 527 50.72 -8.95 83.44
C LEU A 527 50.40 -7.53 82.95
N LYS A 528 51.31 -6.57 83.13
CA LYS A 528 51.21 -5.21 82.56
C LYS A 528 51.36 -5.19 81.04
N GLU A 529 52.24 -6.02 80.47
CA GLU A 529 52.34 -6.20 79.01
C GLU A 529 51.03 -6.75 78.42
N PHE A 530 50.45 -7.79 79.02
CA PHE A 530 49.16 -8.35 78.59
C PHE A 530 48.01 -7.36 78.74
N ALA A 531 47.97 -6.56 79.82
CA ALA A 531 46.95 -5.51 79.99
C ALA A 531 47.05 -4.44 78.90
N SER A 532 48.28 -3.98 78.59
CA SER A 532 48.55 -3.04 77.50
C SER A 532 48.10 -3.60 76.15
N MET A 533 48.46 -4.85 75.85
CA MET A 533 48.08 -5.52 74.60
C MET A 533 46.56 -5.72 74.48
N TYR A 534 45.88 -6.03 75.58
CA TYR A 534 44.42 -6.13 75.61
C TYR A 534 43.74 -4.78 75.32
N ASP A 535 44.22 -3.67 75.90
CA ASP A 535 43.68 -2.35 75.60
C ASP A 535 43.95 -1.90 74.16
N ILE A 536 45.08 -2.28 73.55
CA ILE A 536 45.33 -2.08 72.11
C ILE A 536 44.30 -2.85 71.26
N ILE A 537 44.11 -4.15 71.54
CA ILE A 537 43.13 -4.99 70.82
C ILE A 537 41.70 -4.47 70.98
N LYS A 538 41.34 -4.02 72.18
CA LYS A 538 40.04 -3.40 72.51
C LYS A 538 39.83 -2.08 71.76
N ASN A 539 40.87 -1.26 71.63
CA ASN A 539 40.80 0.00 70.87
C ASN A 539 40.66 -0.25 69.36
N GLU A 540 41.42 -1.20 68.80
CA GLU A 540 41.26 -1.59 67.39
C GLU A 540 39.89 -2.26 67.13
N ARG A 541 39.38 -3.10 68.04
CA ARG A 541 37.99 -3.61 67.97
C ARG A 541 36.98 -2.48 67.90
N ASN A 542 37.07 -1.49 68.80
CA ASN A 542 36.15 -0.35 68.83
C ASN A 542 36.25 0.48 67.54
N LYS A 543 37.45 0.66 67.00
CA LYS A 543 37.72 1.33 65.72
C LYS A 543 37.11 0.57 64.54
N CYS A 544 37.23 -0.76 64.49
CA CYS A 544 36.56 -1.61 63.51
C CYS A 544 35.03 -1.53 63.61
N VAL A 545 34.46 -1.57 64.83
CA VAL A 545 33.01 -1.41 65.04
C VAL A 545 32.51 -0.05 64.55
N ASN A 546 33.24 1.03 64.87
CA ASN A 546 32.91 2.38 64.37
C ASN A 546 32.98 2.46 62.83
N LEU A 547 33.99 1.84 62.20
CA LEU A 547 34.11 1.78 60.75
C LEU A 547 32.97 0.98 60.10
N ILE A 548 32.56 -0.14 60.70
CA ILE A 548 31.40 -0.93 60.27
C ILE A 548 30.11 -0.10 60.38
N GLN A 549 29.91 0.62 61.49
CA GLN A 549 28.74 1.49 61.67
C GLN A 549 28.71 2.63 60.64
N ILE A 550 29.83 3.31 60.41
CA ILE A 550 29.95 4.38 59.40
C ILE A 550 29.70 3.83 57.99
N ASN A 551 30.22 2.66 57.64
CA ASN A 551 30.00 2.06 56.33
C ASN A 551 28.56 1.55 56.15
N SER A 552 27.93 1.03 57.22
CA SER A 552 26.51 0.66 57.23
C SER A 552 25.61 1.88 57.02
N GLN A 553 25.90 3.00 57.71
CA GLN A 553 25.20 4.27 57.49
C GLN A 553 25.36 4.76 56.04
N LYS A 554 26.60 4.83 55.52
CA LYS A 554 26.88 5.21 54.12
C LYS A 554 26.19 4.29 53.11
N SER A 555 26.10 2.99 53.39
CA SER A 555 25.36 2.04 52.55
C SER A 555 23.88 2.38 52.48
N ASN A 556 23.26 2.75 53.62
CA ASN A 556 21.86 3.13 53.66
C ASN A 556 21.61 4.50 53.02
N GLU A 557 22.46 5.50 53.27
CA GLU A 557 22.44 6.80 52.56
C GLU A 557 22.56 6.62 51.03
N MET A 558 23.34 5.63 50.56
CA MET A 558 23.45 5.32 49.13
C MET A 558 22.19 4.62 48.59
N LYS A 559 21.57 3.70 49.35
CA LYS A 559 20.28 3.08 48.99
C LYS A 559 19.16 4.12 48.88
N GLU A 560 19.13 5.10 49.78
CA GLU A 560 18.18 6.22 49.70
C GLU A 560 18.42 7.09 48.46
N LYS A 561 19.68 7.41 48.13
CA LYS A 561 20.04 8.12 46.88
C LYS A 561 19.64 7.32 45.64
N LEU A 562 19.89 6.01 45.60
CA LEU A 562 19.45 5.14 44.50
C LEU A 562 17.92 5.14 44.37
N LYS A 563 17.18 5.07 45.48
CA LYS A 563 15.71 5.15 45.46
C LYS A 563 15.18 6.50 44.97
N ILE A 564 15.84 7.60 45.31
CA ILE A 564 15.51 8.94 44.79
C ILE A 564 15.76 9.00 43.27
N LEU A 565 16.91 8.51 42.80
CA LEU A 565 17.24 8.46 41.37
C LEU A 565 16.28 7.55 40.59
N GLN A 566 15.86 6.43 41.17
CA GLN A 566 14.89 5.52 40.55
C GLN A 566 13.50 6.16 40.43
N ASN A 567 13.03 6.86 41.48
CA ASN A 567 11.81 7.69 41.39
C ASN A 567 11.95 8.78 40.31
N GLU A 568 13.11 9.41 40.18
CA GLU A 568 13.36 10.44 39.17
C GLU A 568 13.37 9.85 37.74
N ILE A 569 13.91 8.64 37.55
CA ILE A 569 13.81 7.88 36.30
C ILE A 569 12.34 7.55 35.97
N GLU A 570 11.51 7.18 36.95
CA GLU A 570 10.07 6.94 36.74
C GLU A 570 9.30 8.23 36.38
N ILE A 571 9.63 9.36 37.02
CA ILE A 571 9.08 10.68 36.68
C ILE A 571 9.50 11.11 35.26
N LEU A 572 10.74 10.84 34.85
CA LEU A 572 11.22 11.11 33.50
C LEU A 572 10.58 10.19 32.46
N ARG A 573 10.44 8.89 32.73
CA ARG A 573 9.73 7.91 31.88
C ARG A 573 8.27 8.32 31.68
N THR A 574 7.53 8.57 32.74
CA THR A 574 6.11 8.99 32.64
C THR A 574 5.93 10.32 31.90
N LYS A 575 6.82 11.29 32.13
CA LYS A 575 6.84 12.55 31.36
C LYS A 575 7.14 12.34 29.88
N LEU A 576 8.06 11.43 29.55
CA LEU A 576 8.39 11.06 28.17
C LEU A 576 7.18 10.40 27.47
N THR A 577 6.51 9.44 28.11
CA THR A 577 5.29 8.82 27.56
C THR A 577 4.13 9.81 27.36
N ILE A 578 4.04 10.86 28.17
CA ILE A 578 3.07 11.96 27.94
C ILE A 578 3.46 12.78 26.71
N LEU A 579 4.75 13.13 26.56
CA LEU A 579 5.26 13.86 25.40
C LEU A 579 5.10 13.06 24.09
N GLU A 580 5.32 11.75 24.11
CA GLU A 580 5.07 10.85 22.98
C GLU A 580 3.59 10.84 22.57
N LYS A 581 2.67 10.70 23.54
CA LYS A 581 1.23 10.74 23.27
C LYS A 581 0.78 12.08 22.71
N ASP A 582 1.34 13.20 23.15
CA ASP A 582 1.03 14.52 22.61
C ASP A 582 1.70 14.80 21.24
N LEU A 583 2.87 14.23 20.98
CA LEU A 583 3.50 14.21 19.66
C LEU A 583 2.67 13.37 18.67
N GLN A 584 2.20 12.20 19.08
CA GLN A 584 1.34 11.33 18.28
C GLN A 584 0.02 12.02 17.93
N LYS A 585 -0.65 12.68 18.89
CA LYS A 585 -1.83 13.53 18.63
C LYS A 585 -1.55 14.63 17.60
N LYS A 586 -0.41 15.34 17.72
CA LYS A 586 -0.02 16.38 16.75
C LYS A 586 0.24 15.80 15.37
N ASN A 587 0.92 14.66 15.27
CA ASN A 587 1.19 13.98 14.00
C ASN A 587 -0.11 13.52 13.32
N LEU A 588 -1.07 12.98 14.08
CA LEU A 588 -2.41 12.62 13.58
C LEU A 588 -3.20 13.85 13.11
N LEU A 589 -3.11 14.99 13.80
CA LEU A 589 -3.78 16.23 13.42
C LEU A 589 -3.14 16.84 12.15
N VAL A 590 -1.82 16.78 12.00
CA VAL A 590 -1.11 17.15 10.77
C VAL A 590 -1.50 16.22 9.61
N LEU A 591 -1.58 14.91 9.85
CA LEU A 591 -2.01 13.93 8.84
C LEU A 591 -3.46 14.19 8.37
N ALA A 592 -4.38 14.46 9.30
CA ALA A 592 -5.76 14.83 8.96
C ALA A 592 -5.82 16.14 8.14
N SER A 593 -5.00 17.14 8.50
CA SER A 593 -4.85 18.38 7.73
C SER A 593 -4.26 18.14 6.34
N VAL A 594 -3.34 17.18 6.18
CA VAL A 594 -2.82 16.76 4.87
C VAL A 594 -3.92 16.14 4.02
N VAL A 595 -4.67 15.18 4.57
CA VAL A 595 -5.76 14.49 3.87
C VAL A 595 -6.84 15.48 3.39
N GLU A 596 -7.30 16.39 4.25
CA GLU A 596 -8.31 17.39 3.84
C GLU A 596 -7.76 18.40 2.83
N ARG A 597 -6.49 18.82 2.93
CA ARG A 597 -5.85 19.67 1.92
C ARG A 597 -5.81 18.99 0.54
N ASP A 598 -5.46 17.71 0.50
CA ASP A 598 -5.26 16.99 -0.76
C ASP A 598 -6.60 16.49 -1.34
N ARG A 599 -7.61 16.27 -0.49
CA ARG A 599 -9.03 16.17 -0.85
C ARG A 599 -9.52 17.45 -1.54
N GLU A 600 -9.21 18.62 -0.99
CA GLU A 600 -9.58 19.91 -1.58
C GLU A 600 -8.83 20.22 -2.88
N LYS A 601 -7.51 19.93 -2.96
CA LYS A 601 -6.78 19.97 -4.24
C LYS A 601 -7.46 19.09 -5.30
N THR A 602 -7.88 17.89 -4.91
CA THR A 602 -8.59 16.94 -5.80
C THR A 602 -9.95 17.48 -6.23
N ARG A 603 -10.67 18.20 -5.36
CA ARG A 603 -11.93 18.90 -5.70
C ARG A 603 -11.69 20.03 -6.70
N VAL A 604 -10.68 20.86 -6.47
CA VAL A 604 -10.29 21.96 -7.36
C VAL A 604 -9.84 21.46 -8.74
N GLU A 605 -9.02 20.41 -8.82
CA GLU A 605 -8.56 19.91 -10.12
C GLU A 605 -9.66 19.16 -10.90
N LYS A 606 -10.62 18.52 -10.20
CA LYS A 606 -11.86 18.04 -10.85
C LYS A 606 -12.69 19.18 -11.45
N GLN A 607 -12.87 20.28 -10.72
CA GLN A 607 -13.56 21.48 -11.23
C GLN A 607 -12.80 22.11 -12.41
N ARG A 608 -11.47 22.13 -12.37
CA ARG A 608 -10.63 22.59 -13.50
C ARG A 608 -10.74 21.68 -14.73
N SER A 609 -10.86 20.36 -14.54
CA SER A 609 -11.10 19.45 -15.67
C SER A 609 -12.45 19.74 -16.33
N TYR A 610 -13.52 19.82 -15.54
CA TYR A 610 -14.85 20.17 -16.02
C TYR A 610 -14.88 21.53 -16.77
N LEU A 611 -14.17 22.55 -16.26
CA LEU A 611 -14.06 23.85 -16.93
C LEU A 611 -13.22 23.80 -18.23
N ARG A 612 -12.23 22.89 -18.34
CA ARG A 612 -11.51 22.64 -19.60
C ARG A 612 -12.42 21.91 -20.61
N GLU A 613 -13.15 20.90 -20.16
CA GLU A 613 -14.10 20.12 -20.96
C GLU A 613 -15.22 21.01 -21.53
N LEU A 614 -15.82 21.87 -20.69
CA LEU A 614 -16.85 22.85 -21.10
C LEU A 614 -16.31 23.90 -22.08
N ASN A 615 -15.06 24.36 -21.90
CA ASN A 615 -14.41 25.31 -22.82
C ASN A 615 -14.09 24.66 -24.19
N ILE A 616 -13.77 23.36 -24.21
CA ILE A 616 -13.63 22.60 -25.46
C ILE A 616 -14.98 22.48 -26.17
N GLN A 617 -16.07 22.22 -25.43
CA GLN A 617 -17.43 22.19 -25.99
C GLN A 617 -17.87 23.56 -26.54
N ASP A 618 -17.61 24.65 -25.81
CA ASP A 618 -17.88 26.03 -26.28
C ASP A 618 -17.11 26.38 -27.57
N GLN A 619 -15.84 25.95 -27.66
CA GLN A 619 -15.04 26.10 -28.88
C GLN A 619 -15.56 25.25 -30.05
N GLN A 620 -16.01 24.02 -29.79
CA GLN A 620 -16.65 23.15 -30.79
C GLN A 620 -17.95 23.77 -31.30
N GLN A 621 -18.85 24.17 -30.40
CA GLN A 621 -20.10 24.87 -30.76
C GLN A 621 -19.84 26.20 -31.48
N THR A 622 -18.78 26.93 -31.12
CA THR A 622 -18.37 28.16 -31.83
C THR A 622 -17.89 27.86 -33.27
N LEU A 623 -17.23 26.72 -33.51
CA LEU A 623 -16.84 26.28 -34.86
C LEU A 623 -18.04 25.77 -35.66
N GLU A 624 -18.94 25.01 -35.05
CA GLU A 624 -20.20 24.56 -35.67
C GLU A 624 -21.09 25.75 -36.04
N ASN A 625 -21.28 26.72 -35.14
CA ASN A 625 -22.00 27.96 -35.44
C ASN A 625 -21.36 28.76 -36.59
N ARG A 626 -20.02 28.78 -36.71
CA ARG A 626 -19.36 29.36 -37.89
C ARG A 626 -19.65 28.57 -39.17
N ASN A 627 -19.69 27.24 -39.10
CA ASN A 627 -20.03 26.39 -40.26
C ASN A 627 -21.49 26.57 -40.69
N TYR A 628 -22.44 26.63 -39.74
CA TYR A 628 -23.84 26.92 -40.02
C TYR A 628 -24.02 28.33 -40.60
N ASN A 629 -23.35 29.35 -40.04
CA ASN A 629 -23.39 30.71 -40.60
C ASN A 629 -22.78 30.78 -42.01
N ASN A 630 -21.73 30.02 -42.31
CA ASN A 630 -21.17 29.90 -43.66
C ASN A 630 -22.14 29.20 -44.63
N LEU A 631 -22.86 28.18 -44.17
CA LEU A 631 -23.88 27.47 -44.96
C LEU A 631 -25.11 28.36 -45.23
N ILE A 632 -25.56 29.12 -44.23
CA ILE A 632 -26.63 30.14 -44.38
C ILE A 632 -26.19 31.20 -45.39
N ALA A 633 -24.99 31.77 -45.24
CA ALA A 633 -24.44 32.76 -46.17
C ALA A 633 -24.09 32.21 -47.57
N PHE A 634 -24.18 30.89 -47.77
CA PHE A 634 -24.17 30.25 -49.10
C PHE A 634 -25.60 30.10 -49.63
N ALA A 635 -26.52 29.56 -48.83
CA ALA A 635 -27.94 29.43 -49.18
C ALA A 635 -28.59 30.78 -49.52
N GLU A 636 -28.28 31.85 -48.79
CA GLU A 636 -28.71 33.23 -49.09
C GLU A 636 -28.21 33.70 -50.47
N LYS A 637 -26.97 33.36 -50.87
CA LYS A 637 -26.43 33.72 -52.18
C LYS A 637 -27.12 32.96 -53.31
N GLU A 638 -27.40 31.68 -53.11
CA GLU A 638 -28.15 30.88 -54.10
C GLU A 638 -29.63 31.31 -54.17
N LEU A 639 -30.26 31.70 -53.05
CA LEU A 639 -31.60 32.31 -53.05
C LEU A 639 -31.61 33.65 -53.79
N VAL A 640 -30.59 34.49 -53.62
CA VAL A 640 -30.46 35.77 -54.36
C VAL A 640 -30.19 35.55 -55.85
N ARG A 641 -29.50 34.46 -56.24
CA ARG A 641 -29.35 34.05 -57.65
C ARG A 641 -30.70 33.59 -58.21
N LEU A 642 -31.30 32.56 -57.60
CA LEU A 642 -32.58 31.98 -58.03
C LEU A 642 -33.69 33.03 -58.11
N ARG A 643 -33.70 34.03 -57.22
CA ARG A 643 -34.64 35.15 -57.28
C ARG A 643 -34.42 36.01 -58.54
N LYS A 644 -33.18 36.32 -58.91
CA LYS A 644 -32.87 37.05 -60.15
C LYS A 644 -33.24 36.24 -61.38
N ASP A 645 -32.94 34.95 -61.39
CA ASP A 645 -33.26 34.05 -62.50
C ASP A 645 -34.80 33.94 -62.67
N TYR A 646 -35.55 33.91 -61.56
CA TYR A 646 -37.01 34.00 -61.55
C TYR A 646 -37.53 35.37 -62.01
N ASP A 647 -36.95 36.47 -61.52
CA ASP A 647 -37.34 37.83 -61.92
C ASP A 647 -37.12 38.04 -63.44
N VAL A 648 -36.04 37.48 -64.02
CA VAL A 648 -35.80 37.42 -65.47
C VAL A 648 -36.83 36.54 -66.18
N ALA A 649 -37.06 35.31 -65.73
CA ALA A 649 -38.05 34.42 -66.36
C ALA A 649 -39.48 34.99 -66.34
N VAL A 650 -39.82 35.80 -65.32
CA VAL A 650 -41.09 36.56 -65.27
C VAL A 650 -41.09 37.70 -66.30
N LEU A 651 -39.99 38.42 -66.49
CA LEU A 651 -39.87 39.44 -67.54
C LEU A 651 -40.00 38.82 -68.94
N ASP A 652 -39.26 37.75 -69.24
CA ASP A 652 -39.33 37.03 -70.52
C ASP A 652 -40.76 36.53 -70.80
N ARG A 653 -41.43 35.96 -69.80
CA ARG A 653 -42.82 35.52 -69.91
C ARG A 653 -43.77 36.70 -70.16
N ASN A 654 -43.55 37.83 -69.51
CA ASN A 654 -44.39 39.02 -69.67
C ASN A 654 -44.18 39.64 -71.06
N GLU A 655 -42.94 39.78 -71.54
CA GLU A 655 -42.65 40.22 -72.90
C GLU A 655 -43.29 39.27 -73.93
N ARG A 656 -43.14 37.95 -73.74
CA ARG A 656 -43.75 36.97 -74.64
C ARG A 656 -45.28 37.01 -74.61
N SER A 657 -45.87 37.38 -73.48
CA SER A 657 -47.33 37.61 -73.36
C SER A 657 -47.76 38.86 -74.13
N VAL A 658 -46.97 39.95 -74.10
CA VAL A 658 -47.21 41.15 -74.90
C VAL A 658 -47.07 40.84 -76.40
N GLN A 659 -45.99 40.17 -76.81
CA GLN A 659 -45.80 39.72 -78.19
C GLN A 659 -46.96 38.85 -78.69
N LEU A 660 -47.53 37.98 -77.83
CA LEU A 660 -48.67 37.14 -78.19
C LEU A 660 -49.96 37.98 -78.37
N ILE A 661 -50.18 38.97 -77.52
CA ILE A 661 -51.31 39.92 -77.66
C ILE A 661 -51.14 40.76 -78.94
N GLU A 662 -49.93 41.21 -79.27
CA GLU A 662 -49.63 41.91 -80.52
C GLU A 662 -49.92 41.03 -81.75
N ARG A 663 -49.49 39.76 -81.75
CA ARG A 663 -49.81 38.82 -82.84
C ARG A 663 -51.30 38.49 -82.94
N TYR A 664 -52.01 38.37 -81.82
CA TYR A 664 -53.46 38.20 -81.83
C TYR A 664 -54.17 39.44 -82.39
N ASN A 665 -53.71 40.64 -82.05
CA ASN A 665 -54.24 41.89 -82.61
C ASN A 665 -53.92 42.00 -84.12
N GLU A 666 -52.74 41.58 -84.58
CA GLU A 666 -52.44 41.45 -86.01
C GLU A 666 -53.39 40.46 -86.70
N GLU A 667 -53.62 39.29 -86.11
CA GLU A 667 -54.53 38.25 -86.62
C GLU A 667 -55.96 38.76 -86.77
N VAL A 668 -56.50 39.44 -85.75
CA VAL A 668 -57.83 40.09 -85.82
C VAL A 668 -57.87 41.15 -86.92
N VAL A 669 -56.82 41.96 -87.07
CA VAL A 669 -56.71 42.96 -88.15
C VAL A 669 -56.56 42.31 -89.53
N PHE A 670 -55.95 41.13 -89.64
CA PHE A 670 -55.89 40.36 -90.89
C PHE A 670 -57.25 39.72 -91.22
N GLN A 671 -57.95 39.14 -90.23
CA GLN A 671 -59.29 38.60 -90.43
C GLN A 671 -60.25 39.69 -90.91
N GLU A 672 -60.21 40.89 -90.34
CA GLU A 672 -61.06 41.99 -90.81
C GLU A 672 -60.66 42.50 -92.20
N LYS A 673 -59.36 42.48 -92.56
CA LYS A 673 -58.93 42.74 -93.94
C LYS A 673 -59.41 41.66 -94.92
N VAL A 674 -59.55 40.41 -94.49
CA VAL A 674 -60.13 39.32 -95.29
C VAL A 674 -61.63 39.52 -95.41
N ASN A 675 -62.36 39.78 -94.32
CA ASN A 675 -63.79 40.09 -94.34
C ASN A 675 -64.11 41.23 -95.33
N VAL A 676 -63.33 42.32 -95.30
CA VAL A 676 -63.47 43.47 -96.21
C VAL A 676 -63.10 43.11 -97.66
N GLN A 677 -62.20 42.15 -97.90
CA GLN A 677 -61.90 41.64 -99.24
C GLN A 677 -63.02 40.72 -99.76
N ASP A 678 -63.53 39.80 -98.94
CA ASP A 678 -64.66 38.94 -99.28
C ASP A 678 -65.93 39.75 -99.59
N HIS A 679 -66.19 40.83 -98.86
CA HIS A 679 -67.28 41.76 -99.18
C HIS A 679 -67.05 42.48 -100.53
N LYS A 680 -65.81 42.84 -100.87
CA LYS A 680 -65.48 43.41 -102.19
C LYS A 680 -65.60 42.39 -103.32
N ILE A 681 -65.18 41.15 -103.08
CA ILE A 681 -65.32 40.03 -104.03
C ILE A 681 -66.80 39.75 -104.27
N LYS A 682 -67.61 39.55 -103.23
CA LYS A 682 -69.07 39.34 -103.35
C LYS A 682 -69.77 40.49 -104.10
N ASN A 683 -69.39 41.74 -103.85
CA ASN A 683 -69.93 42.88 -104.60
C ASN A 683 -69.50 42.87 -106.08
N ALA A 684 -68.25 42.49 -106.37
CA ALA A 684 -67.75 42.35 -107.74
C ALA A 684 -68.37 41.15 -108.47
N ASP A 685 -68.65 40.04 -107.78
CA ASP A 685 -69.37 38.87 -108.32
C ASP A 685 -70.83 39.22 -108.65
N ILE A 686 -71.48 40.04 -107.81
CA ILE A 686 -72.83 40.57 -108.08
C ILE A 686 -72.81 41.49 -109.31
N GLU A 687 -71.85 42.42 -109.41
CA GLU A 687 -71.72 43.26 -110.62
C GLU A 687 -71.43 42.40 -111.86
N LEU A 688 -70.51 41.43 -111.76
CA LEU A 688 -70.12 40.54 -112.85
C LEU A 688 -71.27 39.63 -113.27
N SER A 689 -72.10 39.12 -112.34
CA SER A 689 -73.34 38.41 -112.68
C SER A 689 -74.29 39.33 -113.44
N GLY A 690 -74.46 40.58 -112.98
CA GLY A 690 -75.23 41.60 -113.70
C GLY A 690 -74.73 41.81 -115.13
N ARG A 691 -73.40 41.93 -115.34
CA ARG A 691 -72.79 42.01 -116.68
C ARG A 691 -72.99 40.75 -117.52
N VAL A 692 -72.94 39.58 -116.90
CA VAL A 692 -73.19 38.29 -117.57
C VAL A 692 -74.67 38.18 -117.98
N ASP A 693 -75.60 38.71 -117.19
CA ASP A 693 -77.03 38.74 -117.52
C ASP A 693 -77.36 39.83 -118.56
N GLU A 694 -76.70 40.99 -118.53
CA GLU A 694 -76.69 41.97 -119.63
C GLU A 694 -76.22 41.30 -120.95
N LEU A 695 -75.13 40.53 -120.92
CA LEU A 695 -74.61 39.81 -122.08
C LEU A 695 -75.55 38.69 -122.59
N LYS A 696 -76.22 37.95 -121.69
CA LYS A 696 -77.26 36.98 -122.08
C LYS A 696 -78.44 37.67 -122.77
N LEU A 697 -78.90 38.80 -122.24
CA LEU A 697 -79.99 39.57 -122.84
C LEU A 697 -79.62 40.10 -124.22
N LEU A 698 -78.38 40.60 -124.38
CA LEU A 698 -77.85 41.04 -125.66
C LEU A 698 -77.71 39.89 -126.67
N ASP A 699 -77.24 38.69 -126.27
CA ASP A 699 -77.19 37.56 -127.19
C ASP A 699 -78.59 37.04 -127.56
N LEU A 700 -79.57 37.07 -126.64
CA LEU A 700 -80.97 36.77 -126.96
C LEU A 700 -81.55 37.77 -127.98
N GLN A 701 -81.26 39.07 -127.85
CA GLN A 701 -81.63 40.08 -128.84
C GLN A 701 -80.96 39.79 -130.20
N ILE A 702 -79.66 39.48 -130.20
CA ILE A 702 -78.91 39.09 -131.40
C ILE A 702 -79.48 37.80 -132.03
N GLN A 703 -79.96 36.84 -131.23
CA GLN A 703 -80.61 35.61 -131.72
C GLN A 703 -81.98 35.89 -132.35
N GLU A 704 -82.79 36.78 -131.76
CA GLU A 704 -84.08 37.16 -132.34
C GLU A 704 -83.91 37.99 -133.63
N GLU A 705 -82.97 38.94 -133.67
CA GLU A 705 -82.60 39.65 -134.91
C GLU A 705 -82.14 38.68 -136.01
N LYS A 706 -81.31 37.68 -135.67
CA LYS A 706 -80.95 36.59 -136.61
C LYS A 706 -82.17 35.77 -137.04
N ARG A 707 -83.15 35.55 -136.16
CA ARG A 707 -84.40 34.84 -136.46
C ARG A 707 -85.28 35.65 -137.42
N GLU A 708 -85.45 36.95 -137.18
CA GLU A 708 -86.14 37.88 -138.07
C GLU A 708 -85.47 37.94 -139.45
N ILE A 709 -84.15 38.17 -139.51
CA ILE A 709 -83.38 38.15 -140.78
C ILE A 709 -83.58 36.83 -141.53
N THR A 710 -83.57 35.69 -140.83
CA THR A 710 -83.83 34.37 -141.44
C THR A 710 -85.27 34.23 -141.94
N LEU A 711 -86.25 34.78 -141.22
CA LEU A 711 -87.67 34.74 -141.56
C LEU A 711 -88.00 35.66 -142.75
N TYR A 712 -87.43 36.87 -142.81
CA TYR A 712 -87.51 37.74 -143.99
C TYR A 712 -86.78 37.10 -145.19
N SER A 713 -85.63 36.47 -144.98
CA SER A 713 -84.90 35.75 -146.04
C SER A 713 -85.70 34.58 -146.62
N LYS A 714 -86.51 33.89 -145.81
CA LYS A 714 -87.46 32.84 -146.27
C LYS A 714 -88.69 33.41 -146.97
N LYS A 715 -89.20 34.58 -146.55
CA LYS A 715 -90.31 35.27 -147.23
C LYS A 715 -89.91 35.89 -148.57
N LEU A 716 -88.65 36.33 -148.72
CA LEU A 716 -88.13 37.00 -149.92
C LEU A 716 -88.31 36.20 -151.23
N PRO A 717 -87.98 34.89 -151.33
CA PRO A 717 -88.21 34.11 -152.56
C PRO A 717 -89.70 33.92 -152.84
N VAL A 718 -90.56 33.77 -151.82
CA VAL A 718 -92.01 33.68 -152.01
C VAL A 718 -92.57 34.99 -152.55
N LYS A 719 -92.10 36.14 -152.02
CA LYS A 719 -92.44 37.46 -152.60
C LYS A 719 -91.96 37.56 -154.05
N ARG A 720 -90.73 37.16 -154.36
CA ARG A 720 -90.20 37.19 -155.74
C ARG A 720 -90.98 36.28 -156.70
N ALA A 721 -91.44 35.11 -156.24
CA ALA A 721 -92.32 34.24 -157.01
C ALA A 721 -93.68 34.90 -157.26
N LEU A 722 -94.31 35.48 -156.24
CA LEU A 722 -95.55 36.25 -156.38
C LEU A 722 -95.39 37.51 -157.26
N ASP A 723 -94.24 38.20 -157.19
CA ASP A 723 -93.91 39.33 -158.06
C ASP A 723 -93.79 38.86 -159.53
N GLN A 724 -93.19 37.68 -159.78
CA GLN A 724 -93.08 37.06 -161.11
C GLN A 724 -94.41 36.53 -161.63
N GLU A 725 -95.23 35.91 -160.77
CA GLU A 725 -96.60 35.50 -161.10
C GLU A 725 -97.47 36.72 -161.40
N LEU A 726 -97.36 37.82 -160.65
CA LEU A 726 -98.04 39.07 -160.95
C LEU A 726 -97.61 39.66 -162.31
N GLU A 727 -96.34 39.59 -162.67
CA GLU A 727 -95.87 40.07 -163.98
C GLU A 727 -96.34 39.15 -165.13
N LEU A 728 -96.36 37.83 -164.93
CA LEU A 728 -96.98 36.88 -165.85
C LEU A 728 -98.49 37.09 -165.97
N TYR A 729 -99.20 37.31 -164.86
CA TYR A 729 -100.63 37.61 -164.87
C TYR A 729 -100.93 38.96 -165.50
N ARG A 730 -100.05 39.97 -165.38
CA ARG A 730 -100.17 41.24 -166.13
C ARG A 730 -100.08 41.01 -167.64
N ILE A 731 -99.05 40.28 -168.11
CA ILE A 731 -98.90 39.96 -169.54
C ILE A 731 -100.11 39.14 -170.05
N CYS A 732 -100.55 38.15 -169.29
CA CYS A 732 -101.74 37.37 -169.61
C CYS A 732 -103.03 38.23 -169.58
N LEU A 733 -103.10 39.23 -168.71
CA LEU A 733 -104.24 40.14 -168.57
C LEU A 733 -104.28 41.17 -169.70
N GLU A 734 -103.15 41.67 -170.21
CA GLU A 734 -103.08 42.47 -171.44
C GLU A 734 -103.59 41.66 -172.65
N VAL A 735 -103.09 40.43 -172.83
CA VAL A 735 -103.55 39.52 -173.90
C VAL A 735 -105.03 39.14 -173.74
N CYS A 736 -105.51 39.00 -172.50
CA CYS A 736 -106.93 38.80 -172.24
C CYS A 736 -107.75 40.08 -172.44
N GLN A 737 -107.20 41.29 -172.24
CA GLN A 737 -107.89 42.56 -172.44
C GLN A 737 -108.09 42.88 -173.92
N GLU A 738 -107.12 42.61 -174.80
CA GLU A 738 -107.35 42.70 -176.25
C GLU A 738 -108.52 41.79 -176.68
N ARG A 739 -108.55 40.56 -176.14
CA ARG A 739 -109.62 39.60 -176.39
C ARG A 739 -110.93 39.93 -175.65
N LEU A 740 -110.87 40.70 -174.57
CA LEU A 740 -112.03 41.23 -173.85
C LEU A 740 -112.70 42.32 -174.67
N ILE A 741 -111.94 43.24 -175.27
CA ILE A 741 -112.45 44.32 -176.12
C ILE A 741 -113.20 43.79 -177.36
N ASP A 742 -112.84 42.61 -177.86
CA ASP A 742 -113.59 41.93 -178.93
C ASP A 742 -114.80 41.12 -178.44
N LEU A 743 -114.85 40.74 -177.15
CA LEU A 743 -115.98 40.04 -176.53
C LEU A 743 -116.96 40.98 -175.82
N GLU A 744 -116.55 42.17 -175.40
CA GLU A 744 -117.42 43.22 -174.81
C GLU A 744 -118.45 43.71 -175.83
N LYS A 745 -118.07 43.76 -177.12
CA LYS A 745 -118.98 43.97 -178.26
C LYS A 745 -120.05 42.86 -178.42
N LEU A 746 -119.97 41.79 -177.64
CA LEU A 746 -120.89 40.63 -177.63
C LEU A 746 -121.46 40.32 -176.24
N LEU A 747 -121.12 41.09 -175.20
CA LEU A 747 -121.49 40.83 -173.80
C LEU A 747 -122.35 41.92 -173.14
N GLU A 748 -122.85 42.89 -173.91
CA GLU A 748 -123.95 43.77 -173.48
C GLU A 748 -125.28 43.00 -173.34
N ASN A 749 -125.47 42.25 -172.24
CA ASN A 749 -126.61 42.34 -171.30
C ASN A 749 -126.72 41.10 -170.37
N PRO A 750 -127.36 41.19 -169.18
CA PRO A 750 -127.05 40.30 -168.06
C PRO A 750 -128.23 39.47 -167.48
N SER A 751 -127.93 38.26 -166.97
CA SER A 751 -128.65 37.58 -165.85
C SER A 751 -128.00 36.24 -165.46
N ASP A 752 -127.43 36.13 -164.25
CA ASP A 752 -127.72 35.04 -163.28
C ASP A 752 -127.05 35.30 -161.89
N PRO A 753 -127.59 34.82 -160.73
CA PRO A 753 -127.16 35.31 -159.41
C PRO A 753 -126.77 34.24 -158.34
N GLU A 754 -125.75 33.40 -158.54
CA GLU A 754 -125.24 32.46 -157.48
C GLU A 754 -123.70 32.47 -157.33
N ARG A 755 -123.13 32.86 -156.16
CA ARG A 755 -121.70 32.54 -155.83
C ARG A 755 -121.13 32.76 -154.38
N VAL A 756 -121.84 32.48 -153.26
CA VAL A 756 -121.26 32.62 -151.88
C VAL A 756 -121.75 31.56 -150.87
N ARG A 757 -120.85 30.97 -150.03
CA ARG A 757 -121.15 30.26 -148.75
C ARG A 757 -119.91 29.99 -147.85
N PHE A 758 -120.09 29.78 -146.52
CA PHE A 758 -119.08 29.39 -145.48
C PHE A 758 -119.68 28.45 -144.37
N LEU A 759 -118.85 27.82 -143.49
CA LEU A 759 -119.16 26.93 -142.32
C LEU A 759 -118.04 26.94 -141.21
N ASP A 760 -118.17 26.22 -140.06
CA ASP A 760 -117.75 26.68 -138.69
C ASP A 760 -117.28 25.60 -137.63
N GLY A 761 -116.75 26.02 -136.44
CA GLY A 761 -116.50 25.27 -135.14
C GLY A 761 -115.01 25.02 -134.69
N GLU A 762 -114.56 24.66 -133.45
CA GLU A 762 -115.02 24.58 -132.00
C GLU A 762 -113.77 24.29 -131.04
N ASP A 763 -113.75 24.59 -129.70
CA ASP A 763 -112.62 24.30 -128.72
C ASP A 763 -112.97 24.38 -127.17
N ASP A 764 -112.06 24.05 -126.22
CA ASP A 764 -112.32 23.75 -124.76
C ASP A 764 -111.86 24.81 -123.67
N SER A 765 -112.24 24.67 -122.38
CA SER A 765 -112.31 25.78 -121.35
C SER A 765 -111.28 25.81 -120.17
N PRO A 766 -110.83 27.00 -119.67
CA PRO A 766 -109.66 27.15 -118.78
C PRO A 766 -109.82 26.92 -117.25
N GLU A 767 -111.02 26.97 -116.64
CA GLU A 767 -111.15 26.91 -115.16
C GLU A 767 -110.57 25.63 -114.52
N VAL A 768 -110.59 24.53 -115.27
CA VAL A 768 -110.10 23.21 -114.83
C VAL A 768 -108.57 23.21 -114.60
N ILE A 769 -107.84 24.12 -115.24
CA ILE A 769 -106.38 24.20 -115.18
C ILE A 769 -105.92 24.83 -113.85
N MET A 770 -106.52 25.94 -113.42
CA MET A 770 -106.03 26.70 -112.25
C MET A 770 -106.15 25.91 -110.94
N LYS A 771 -107.27 25.21 -110.70
CA LYS A 771 -107.46 24.36 -109.50
C LYS A 771 -106.43 23.22 -109.37
N LYS A 772 -105.73 22.89 -110.45
CA LYS A 772 -104.70 21.84 -110.49
C LYS A 772 -103.30 22.38 -110.16
N LEU A 773 -103.12 23.71 -110.21
CA LEU A 773 -101.88 24.41 -109.87
C LEU A 773 -101.74 24.55 -108.34
N GLU A 774 -102.76 25.13 -107.69
CA GLU A 774 -102.78 25.44 -106.23
C GLU A 774 -102.53 24.19 -105.35
N GLN A 775 -103.01 23.02 -105.79
CA GLN A 775 -102.79 21.74 -105.10
C GLN A 775 -101.35 21.23 -105.15
N LEU A 776 -100.55 21.67 -106.12
CA LEU A 776 -99.13 21.29 -106.24
C LEU A 776 -98.25 22.24 -105.43
N GLU A 777 -98.54 23.54 -105.46
CA GLU A 777 -97.79 24.58 -104.72
C GLU A 777 -97.88 24.36 -103.20
N SER A 778 -99.09 24.14 -102.67
CA SER A 778 -99.30 23.84 -101.24
C SER A 778 -98.58 22.57 -100.77
N ARG A 779 -98.33 21.60 -101.67
CA ARG A 779 -97.59 20.36 -101.38
C ARG A 779 -96.06 20.53 -101.47
N LEU A 780 -95.57 21.55 -102.17
CA LEU A 780 -94.15 21.88 -102.25
C LEU A 780 -93.65 22.48 -100.92
N ALA A 781 -94.32 23.54 -100.43
CA ALA A 781 -93.91 24.27 -99.23
C ALA A 781 -93.74 23.37 -97.99
N VAL A 782 -94.69 22.45 -97.76
CA VAL A 782 -94.67 21.48 -96.65
C VAL A 782 -93.49 20.49 -96.75
N LYS A 783 -92.86 20.34 -97.93
CA LYS A 783 -91.65 19.51 -98.10
C LYS A 783 -90.35 20.28 -97.91
N GLU A 784 -90.34 21.58 -98.18
CA GLU A 784 -89.19 22.45 -97.98
C GLU A 784 -88.96 22.71 -96.48
N GLU A 785 -90.04 23.00 -95.72
CA GLU A 785 -90.03 23.11 -94.26
C GLU A 785 -89.46 21.84 -93.58
N GLN A 786 -89.89 20.65 -94.03
CA GLN A 786 -89.41 19.35 -93.56
C GLN A 786 -87.98 18.96 -93.98
N SER A 787 -87.30 19.80 -94.78
CA SER A 787 -85.85 19.71 -95.00
C SER A 787 -85.11 20.58 -94.00
N LEU A 788 -85.50 21.85 -93.89
CA LEU A 788 -84.85 22.85 -93.05
C LEU A 788 -84.78 22.43 -91.56
N GLU A 789 -85.83 21.78 -91.04
CA GLU A 789 -85.80 21.20 -89.69
C GLU A 789 -84.69 20.15 -89.50
N LYS A 790 -84.45 19.31 -90.50
CA LYS A 790 -83.47 18.22 -90.43
C LYS A 790 -82.05 18.73 -90.58
N ASP A 791 -81.84 19.71 -91.45
CA ASP A 791 -80.55 20.34 -91.65
C ASP A 791 -80.11 21.07 -90.36
N LEU A 792 -81.04 21.74 -89.67
CA LEU A 792 -80.81 22.35 -88.36
C LEU A 792 -80.46 21.33 -87.27
N ILE A 793 -81.13 20.17 -87.24
CA ILE A 793 -80.83 19.08 -86.32
C ILE A 793 -79.43 18.49 -86.62
N LEU A 794 -79.09 18.29 -87.89
CA LEU A 794 -77.80 17.74 -88.31
C LEU A 794 -76.64 18.67 -87.93
N GLU A 795 -76.82 19.99 -88.06
CA GLU A 795 -75.82 20.96 -87.61
C GLU A 795 -75.62 20.90 -86.09
N GLN A 796 -76.69 20.84 -85.29
CA GLN A 796 -76.57 20.72 -83.83
C GLN A 796 -75.86 19.42 -83.42
N VAL A 797 -76.21 18.29 -84.02
CA VAL A 797 -75.57 16.99 -83.74
C VAL A 797 -74.08 17.03 -84.10
N SER A 798 -73.72 17.61 -85.24
CA SER A 798 -72.32 17.73 -85.69
C SER A 798 -71.48 18.56 -84.70
N ARG A 799 -71.97 19.75 -84.32
CA ARG A 799 -71.33 20.61 -83.31
C ARG A 799 -71.20 19.93 -81.92
N LEU A 800 -72.08 18.99 -81.60
CA LEU A 800 -72.05 18.24 -80.33
C LEU A 800 -71.00 17.10 -80.38
N ILE A 801 -70.90 16.41 -81.52
CA ILE A 801 -69.87 15.39 -81.78
C ILE A 801 -68.46 16.00 -81.74
N GLU A 802 -68.24 17.14 -82.39
CA GLU A 802 -66.93 17.84 -82.37
C GLU A 802 -66.51 18.20 -80.94
N ARG A 803 -67.41 18.80 -80.15
CA ARG A 803 -67.17 19.16 -78.74
C ARG A 803 -66.85 17.94 -77.87
N LEU A 804 -67.44 16.78 -78.16
CA LEU A 804 -67.12 15.53 -77.46
C LEU A 804 -65.76 14.97 -77.92
N SER A 805 -65.43 15.05 -79.22
CA SER A 805 -64.13 14.63 -79.75
C SER A 805 -62.98 15.45 -79.16
N SER A 806 -63.06 16.79 -79.19
CA SER A 806 -62.00 17.64 -78.64
C SER A 806 -61.80 17.45 -77.13
N LYS A 807 -62.88 17.18 -76.37
CA LYS A 807 -62.78 16.81 -74.94
C LYS A 807 -62.13 15.43 -74.75
N ALA A 808 -62.50 14.45 -75.58
CA ALA A 808 -61.93 13.10 -75.53
C ALA A 808 -60.45 13.09 -75.95
N GLU A 809 -60.01 14.02 -76.80
CA GLU A 809 -58.61 14.15 -77.21
C GLU A 809 -57.77 14.88 -76.17
N ALA A 810 -58.24 16.01 -75.63
CA ALA A 810 -57.57 16.69 -74.52
C ALA A 810 -57.33 15.76 -73.31
N GLY A 811 -58.29 14.88 -73.00
CA GLY A 811 -58.17 13.91 -71.91
C GLY A 811 -57.15 12.78 -72.13
N LYS A 812 -56.68 12.52 -73.37
CA LYS A 812 -55.73 11.43 -73.66
C LYS A 812 -54.34 11.72 -73.08
N ASP A 813 -53.84 12.94 -73.23
CA ASP A 813 -52.48 13.27 -72.77
C ASP A 813 -52.41 13.36 -71.24
N ASP A 814 -53.44 13.89 -70.58
CA ASP A 814 -53.55 13.89 -69.11
C ASP A 814 -53.64 12.47 -68.55
N THR A 815 -54.45 11.59 -69.16
CA THR A 815 -54.55 10.18 -68.71
C THR A 815 -53.28 9.39 -69.00
N LEU A 816 -52.57 9.66 -70.11
CA LEU A 816 -51.25 9.09 -70.40
C LEU A 816 -50.19 9.57 -69.39
N ALA A 817 -50.20 10.86 -69.04
CA ALA A 817 -49.29 11.44 -68.06
C ALA A 817 -49.55 10.90 -66.64
N LEU A 818 -50.82 10.72 -66.28
CA LEU A 818 -51.22 10.07 -65.04
C LEU A 818 -50.80 8.61 -65.00
N ALA A 819 -51.03 7.84 -66.07
CA ALA A 819 -50.61 6.44 -66.17
C ALA A 819 -49.09 6.26 -66.03
N LYS A 820 -48.29 7.15 -66.65
CA LYS A 820 -46.82 7.19 -66.46
C LYS A 820 -46.45 7.46 -65.00
N LYS A 821 -47.00 8.50 -64.37
CA LYS A 821 -46.77 8.83 -62.96
C LYS A 821 -47.15 7.68 -62.02
N VAL A 822 -48.27 7.00 -62.26
CA VAL A 822 -48.69 5.82 -61.46
C VAL A 822 -47.71 4.66 -61.62
N ASN A 823 -47.20 4.40 -62.82
CA ASN A 823 -46.22 3.34 -63.06
C ASN A 823 -44.85 3.67 -62.41
N ASP A 824 -44.39 4.92 -62.48
CA ASP A 824 -43.21 5.39 -61.78
C ASP A 824 -43.34 5.26 -60.25
N LEU A 825 -44.52 5.57 -59.70
CA LEU A 825 -44.82 5.38 -58.28
C LEU A 825 -44.85 3.89 -57.91
N GLN A 826 -45.45 3.01 -58.73
CA GLN A 826 -45.41 1.57 -58.49
C GLN A 826 -43.98 1.01 -58.52
N ASN A 827 -43.10 1.50 -59.39
CA ASN A 827 -41.71 1.07 -59.44
C ASN A 827 -40.93 1.58 -58.21
N LYS A 828 -41.11 2.85 -57.81
CA LYS A 828 -40.55 3.38 -56.55
C LYS A 828 -41.03 2.61 -55.32
N ILE A 829 -42.32 2.22 -55.27
CA ILE A 829 -42.86 1.36 -54.21
C ILE A 829 -42.17 0.00 -54.22
N LYS A 830 -42.06 -0.68 -55.37
CA LYS A 830 -41.35 -1.97 -55.49
C LYS A 830 -39.88 -1.88 -55.05
N ASP A 831 -39.19 -0.78 -55.33
CA ASP A 831 -37.81 -0.55 -54.91
C ASP A 831 -37.69 -0.30 -53.40
N ILE A 832 -38.60 0.47 -52.82
CA ILE A 832 -38.68 0.68 -51.37
C ILE A 832 -39.05 -0.63 -50.67
N THR A 833 -40.01 -1.40 -51.18
CA THR A 833 -40.35 -2.73 -50.64
C THR A 833 -39.18 -3.70 -50.73
N ARG A 834 -38.40 -3.71 -51.83
CA ARG A 834 -37.18 -4.53 -51.93
C ARG A 834 -36.11 -4.12 -50.92
N LYS A 835 -35.89 -2.82 -50.72
CA LYS A 835 -34.96 -2.32 -49.68
C LYS A 835 -35.44 -2.67 -48.27
N MET A 836 -36.73 -2.52 -48.00
CA MET A 836 -37.36 -2.88 -46.73
C MET A 836 -37.28 -4.39 -46.47
N MET A 837 -37.47 -5.24 -47.48
CA MET A 837 -37.25 -6.68 -47.36
C MET A 837 -35.78 -7.04 -47.09
N ALA A 838 -34.84 -6.31 -47.69
CA ALA A 838 -33.41 -6.49 -47.39
C ALA A 838 -33.07 -6.09 -45.95
N THR A 839 -33.50 -4.92 -45.47
CA THR A 839 -33.22 -4.50 -44.09
C THR A 839 -33.97 -5.34 -43.05
N VAL A 840 -35.18 -5.83 -43.36
CA VAL A 840 -35.88 -6.81 -42.51
C VAL A 840 -35.15 -8.17 -42.49
N ALA A 841 -34.57 -8.61 -43.61
CA ALA A 841 -33.73 -9.81 -43.64
C ALA A 841 -32.44 -9.63 -42.82
N GLU A 842 -31.73 -8.51 -42.99
CA GLU A 842 -30.54 -8.14 -42.20
C GLU A 842 -30.85 -8.08 -40.70
N LEU A 843 -31.96 -7.43 -40.31
CA LEU A 843 -32.45 -7.42 -38.93
C LEU A 843 -32.79 -8.84 -38.42
N SER A 844 -33.41 -9.70 -39.23
CA SER A 844 -33.73 -11.07 -38.83
C SER A 844 -32.48 -11.94 -38.61
N VAL A 845 -31.41 -11.71 -39.38
CA VAL A 845 -30.11 -12.36 -39.18
C VAL A 845 -29.45 -11.83 -37.89
N GLN A 846 -29.40 -10.52 -37.70
CA GLN A 846 -28.86 -9.91 -36.48
C GLN A 846 -29.63 -10.31 -35.21
N GLN A 847 -30.97 -10.43 -35.28
CA GLN A 847 -31.79 -10.97 -34.20
C GLN A 847 -31.49 -12.45 -33.94
N GLY A 848 -31.33 -13.25 -34.99
CA GLY A 848 -30.93 -14.66 -34.88
C GLY A 848 -29.56 -14.83 -34.23
N ASP A 849 -28.57 -14.02 -34.58
CA ASP A 849 -27.23 -14.06 -34.00
C ASP A 849 -27.19 -13.48 -32.58
N ALA A 850 -27.97 -12.43 -32.29
CA ALA A 850 -28.15 -11.94 -30.92
C ALA A 850 -28.79 -13.01 -30.00
N LEU A 851 -29.77 -13.77 -30.50
CA LEU A 851 -30.37 -14.88 -29.77
C LEU A 851 -29.38 -16.04 -29.55
N LYS A 852 -28.52 -16.36 -30.52
CA LYS A 852 -27.42 -17.34 -30.32
C LYS A 852 -26.44 -16.86 -29.25
N LEU A 853 -25.95 -15.64 -29.35
CA LEU A 853 -25.02 -15.06 -28.37
C LEU A 853 -25.64 -14.97 -26.97
N GLN A 854 -26.95 -14.72 -26.87
CA GLN A 854 -27.68 -14.78 -25.60
C GLN A 854 -27.80 -16.22 -25.06
N GLN A 855 -28.00 -17.22 -25.92
CA GLN A 855 -27.99 -18.64 -25.52
C GLN A 855 -26.59 -19.09 -25.08
N GLU A 856 -25.54 -18.71 -25.81
CA GLU A 856 -24.15 -18.98 -25.43
C GLU A 856 -23.77 -18.30 -24.12
N LYS A 857 -24.13 -17.03 -23.93
CA LYS A 857 -23.95 -16.32 -22.66
C LYS A 857 -24.67 -17.04 -21.52
N ASN A 858 -25.95 -17.37 -21.68
CA ASN A 858 -26.72 -18.07 -20.64
C ASN A 858 -26.12 -19.46 -20.34
N GLY A 859 -25.63 -20.17 -21.36
CA GLY A 859 -24.90 -21.43 -21.18
C GLY A 859 -23.61 -21.25 -20.38
N LYS A 860 -22.82 -20.22 -20.69
CA LYS A 860 -21.58 -19.88 -19.95
C LYS A 860 -21.85 -19.36 -18.54
N ASP A 861 -22.93 -18.62 -18.32
CA ASP A 861 -23.35 -18.22 -16.96
C ASP A 861 -23.76 -19.46 -16.13
N ILE A 862 -24.41 -20.45 -16.73
CA ILE A 862 -24.76 -21.73 -16.08
C ILE A 862 -23.51 -22.59 -15.80
N GLU A 863 -22.59 -22.71 -16.76
CA GLU A 863 -21.28 -23.35 -16.54
C GLU A 863 -20.52 -22.67 -15.40
N LEU A 864 -20.49 -21.34 -15.38
CA LEU A 864 -19.84 -20.54 -14.33
C LEU A 864 -20.48 -20.78 -12.96
N GLN A 865 -21.82 -20.83 -12.88
CA GLN A 865 -22.54 -21.18 -11.64
C GLN A 865 -22.22 -22.60 -11.17
N GLN A 866 -22.12 -23.58 -12.08
CA GLN A 866 -21.70 -24.95 -11.73
C GLN A 866 -20.24 -24.99 -11.25
N CYS A 867 -19.35 -24.22 -11.86
CA CYS A 867 -17.96 -24.04 -11.41
C CYS A 867 -17.90 -23.46 -9.98
N TYR A 868 -18.71 -22.45 -9.67
CA TYR A 868 -18.81 -21.89 -8.32
C TYR A 868 -19.36 -22.90 -7.30
N VAL A 869 -20.45 -23.60 -7.62
CA VAL A 869 -21.05 -24.61 -6.71
C VAL A 869 -20.09 -25.77 -6.44
N ARG A 870 -19.32 -26.23 -7.44
CA ARG A 870 -18.24 -27.22 -7.21
C ARG A 870 -17.16 -26.69 -6.28
N MET A 871 -16.71 -25.45 -6.52
CA MET A 871 -15.68 -24.81 -5.69
C MET A 871 -16.15 -24.64 -4.23
N GLU A 872 -17.42 -24.30 -4.00
CA GLU A 872 -18.03 -24.26 -2.66
C GLU A 872 -18.12 -25.66 -2.00
N GLN A 873 -18.25 -26.72 -2.80
CA GLN A 873 -18.23 -28.12 -2.36
C GLN A 873 -16.81 -28.69 -2.20
N GLY A 874 -15.77 -27.92 -2.51
CA GLY A 874 -14.37 -28.38 -2.48
C GLY A 874 -13.95 -29.22 -3.69
N GLU A 875 -14.82 -29.34 -4.70
CA GLU A 875 -14.52 -29.98 -5.98
C GLU A 875 -13.80 -29.02 -6.95
N PRO A 876 -12.99 -29.53 -7.90
CA PRO A 876 -12.37 -28.68 -8.93
C PRO A 876 -13.44 -28.03 -9.81
N PRO A 877 -13.33 -26.72 -10.15
CA PRO A 877 -14.40 -26.00 -10.87
C PRO A 877 -14.75 -26.64 -12.23
N SER A 878 -13.73 -26.97 -13.01
CA SER A 878 -13.85 -27.66 -14.31
C SER A 878 -12.95 -28.90 -14.35
N PRO A 879 -13.36 -30.00 -15.02
CA PRO A 879 -12.50 -31.17 -15.27
C PRO A 879 -11.25 -30.85 -16.11
N GLU A 880 -11.26 -29.74 -16.86
CA GLU A 880 -10.08 -29.27 -17.61
C GLU A 880 -9.06 -28.63 -16.64
N ILE A 881 -9.53 -27.76 -15.75
CA ILE A 881 -8.72 -27.15 -14.67
C ILE A 881 -8.17 -28.25 -13.74
N PHE A 882 -8.95 -29.31 -13.48
CA PHE A 882 -8.46 -30.47 -12.73
C PHE A 882 -7.30 -31.19 -13.44
N GLN A 883 -7.35 -31.37 -14.76
CA GLN A 883 -6.26 -31.96 -15.53
C GLN A 883 -5.01 -31.06 -15.56
N GLU A 884 -5.18 -29.74 -15.64
CA GLU A 884 -4.05 -28.80 -15.51
C GLU A 884 -3.44 -28.84 -14.10
N TRP A 885 -4.27 -28.94 -13.05
CA TRP A 885 -3.81 -29.09 -11.67
C TRP A 885 -3.09 -30.44 -11.43
N GLN A 886 -3.57 -31.54 -12.03
CA GLN A 886 -2.86 -32.82 -12.00
C GLN A 886 -1.48 -32.71 -12.68
N ARG A 887 -1.39 -32.08 -13.87
CA ARG A 887 -0.11 -31.83 -14.55
C ARG A 887 0.82 -30.91 -13.74
N PHE A 888 0.26 -29.95 -12.99
CA PHE A 888 1.03 -29.13 -12.06
C PHE A 888 1.63 -29.98 -10.93
N ILE A 889 0.81 -30.78 -10.23
CA ILE A 889 1.28 -31.68 -9.17
C ILE A 889 2.31 -32.70 -9.69
N GLU A 890 2.13 -33.23 -10.91
CA GLU A 890 3.10 -34.15 -11.52
C GLU A 890 4.43 -33.46 -11.83
N THR A 891 4.41 -32.21 -12.34
CA THR A 891 5.64 -31.45 -12.59
C THR A 891 6.29 -30.89 -11.32
N GLU A 892 5.52 -30.62 -10.26
CA GLU A 892 6.03 -30.23 -8.94
C GLU A 892 6.69 -31.43 -8.23
N LYS A 893 6.04 -32.59 -8.18
CA LYS A 893 6.64 -33.84 -7.69
C LYS A 893 7.91 -34.21 -8.46
N ARG A 894 7.89 -34.03 -9.80
CA ARG A 894 9.10 -34.23 -10.61
C ARG A 894 10.23 -33.30 -10.18
N ARG A 895 9.97 -32.00 -9.96
CA ARG A 895 10.96 -31.04 -9.47
C ARG A 895 11.46 -31.37 -8.05
N LEU A 896 10.59 -31.89 -7.19
CA LEU A 896 10.97 -32.35 -5.85
C LEU A 896 11.96 -33.52 -5.96
N ASN A 897 11.62 -34.56 -6.73
CA ASN A 897 12.51 -35.70 -6.97
C ASN A 897 13.83 -35.27 -7.66
N GLU A 898 13.79 -34.32 -8.60
CA GLU A 898 14.98 -33.74 -9.24
C GLU A 898 15.84 -32.88 -8.27
N ARG A 899 15.28 -32.41 -7.15
CA ARG A 899 16.04 -31.82 -6.03
C ARG A 899 16.57 -32.88 -5.08
N GLU A 900 15.75 -33.82 -4.62
CA GLU A 900 16.14 -34.87 -3.67
C GLU A 900 17.26 -35.75 -4.23
N THR A 901 17.15 -36.18 -5.50
CA THR A 901 18.22 -36.91 -6.18
C THR A 901 19.49 -36.08 -6.37
N ARG A 902 19.38 -34.74 -6.45
CA ARG A 902 20.53 -33.85 -6.54
C ARG A 902 21.21 -33.68 -5.19
N GLU A 903 20.47 -33.42 -4.12
CA GLU A 903 21.01 -33.41 -2.75
C GLU A 903 21.62 -34.76 -2.37
N GLN A 904 21.04 -35.88 -2.82
CA GLN A 904 21.60 -37.20 -2.58
C GLN A 904 22.90 -37.43 -3.37
N ASN A 905 22.95 -37.06 -4.65
CA ASN A 905 24.21 -37.07 -5.42
C ASN A 905 25.28 -36.18 -4.77
N GLU A 906 24.90 -35.00 -4.26
CA GLU A 906 25.82 -34.07 -3.58
C GLU A 906 26.37 -34.70 -2.28
N ARG A 907 25.50 -35.28 -1.42
CA ARG A 907 25.92 -36.07 -0.23
C ARG A 907 26.78 -37.28 -0.57
N GLU A 908 26.48 -37.99 -1.66
CA GLU A 908 27.29 -39.11 -2.13
C GLU A 908 28.68 -38.63 -2.60
N THR A 909 28.79 -37.47 -3.27
CA THR A 909 30.10 -36.90 -3.62
C THR A 909 30.91 -36.44 -2.41
N GLU A 910 30.29 -35.93 -1.35
CA GLU A 910 30.97 -35.66 -0.08
C GLU A 910 31.51 -36.95 0.56
N HIS A 911 30.79 -38.07 0.43
CA HIS A 911 31.19 -39.37 0.96
C HIS A 911 32.41 -40.00 0.27
N PHE A 912 32.74 -39.57 -0.96
CA PHE A 912 33.89 -40.04 -1.74
C PHE A 912 35.16 -39.16 -1.60
N LEU A 913 35.08 -38.12 -0.76
CA LEU A 913 36.07 -37.06 -0.63
C LEU A 913 37.06 -37.37 0.52
N LEU A 914 38.32 -37.72 0.17
CA LEU A 914 39.34 -38.05 1.18
C LEU A 914 39.93 -36.79 1.86
N PRO A 915 40.39 -36.87 3.12
CA PRO A 915 41.19 -35.82 3.77
C PRO A 915 42.45 -35.51 2.95
N GLY A 916 42.42 -34.39 2.21
CA GLY A 916 43.41 -34.06 1.18
C GLY A 916 42.80 -33.63 -0.17
N GLY A 917 41.48 -33.75 -0.35
CA GLY A 917 40.76 -33.17 -1.49
C GLY A 917 40.76 -34.02 -2.77
N VAL A 918 41.11 -35.29 -2.69
CA VAL A 918 41.10 -36.22 -3.83
C VAL A 918 39.86 -37.11 -3.77
N MET A 919 39.05 -37.08 -4.84
CA MET A 919 37.88 -37.93 -5.03
C MET A 919 38.28 -39.38 -5.36
N THR A 920 37.52 -40.35 -4.85
CA THR A 920 37.72 -41.78 -5.15
C THR A 920 36.44 -42.45 -5.66
N GLN A 921 36.57 -43.52 -6.45
CA GLN A 921 35.43 -44.27 -7.01
C GLN A 921 35.38 -45.73 -6.49
N ALA A 922 35.87 -45.97 -5.28
CA ALA A 922 35.82 -47.29 -4.65
C ALA A 922 34.69 -47.34 -3.61
N GLU A 923 33.77 -48.32 -3.70
CA GLU A 923 32.77 -48.54 -2.65
C GLU A 923 33.47 -48.76 -1.29
N PRO A 924 33.19 -47.93 -0.26
CA PRO A 924 33.75 -48.16 1.07
C PRO A 924 33.15 -49.46 1.65
N ARG A 925 34.02 -50.40 2.04
CA ARG A 925 33.57 -51.68 2.62
C ARG A 925 32.84 -51.43 3.95
N PRO A 926 31.63 -51.99 4.17
CA PRO A 926 30.96 -51.92 5.46
C PRO A 926 31.83 -52.56 6.56
N GLN A 927 32.31 -51.75 7.51
CA GLN A 927 33.21 -52.21 8.58
C GLN A 927 32.47 -52.77 9.80
N ALA A 928 31.14 -52.60 9.90
CA ALA A 928 30.33 -53.17 10.96
C ALA A 928 28.98 -53.68 10.41
N TYR A 929 28.47 -54.74 11.01
CA TYR A 929 27.07 -55.16 10.91
C TYR A 929 26.52 -55.16 12.33
N ALA A 930 25.63 -54.22 12.63
CA ALA A 930 24.92 -54.15 13.90
C ALA A 930 23.56 -54.82 13.71
N PRO A 931 23.29 -55.98 14.34
CA PRO A 931 21.91 -56.42 14.53
C PRO A 931 21.22 -55.41 15.43
N GLY A 932 20.08 -54.88 15.01
CA GLY A 932 19.16 -54.26 15.94
C GLY A 932 18.47 -55.36 16.73
N ASP A 933 18.73 -55.42 18.04
CA ASP A 933 17.77 -55.71 19.12
C ASP A 933 18.52 -55.72 20.47
N ASP A 934 18.11 -54.81 21.36
CA ASP A 934 18.23 -54.73 22.82
C ASP A 934 19.48 -55.23 23.62
N VAL A 935 19.90 -54.35 24.55
CA VAL A 935 20.74 -54.56 25.76
C VAL A 935 22.28 -54.68 25.61
N ASP A 936 22.95 -53.70 26.22
CA ASP A 936 24.32 -53.62 26.76
C ASP A 936 25.59 -53.93 25.93
N ILE A 937 26.53 -52.97 26.04
CA ILE A 937 27.98 -53.04 25.76
C ILE A 937 28.37 -53.28 24.28
N GLN A 938 28.64 -52.18 23.59
CA GLN A 938 29.25 -52.18 22.25
C GLN A 938 30.75 -52.48 22.30
N VAL A 939 31.14 -53.73 22.04
CA VAL A 939 32.52 -54.09 21.65
C VAL A 939 32.47 -54.93 20.36
N ALA A 940 33.02 -54.38 19.28
CA ALA A 940 32.99 -55.04 17.97
C ALA A 940 33.78 -56.35 17.95
N ARG A 941 33.24 -57.38 17.31
CA ARG A 941 33.93 -58.65 17.04
C ARG A 941 34.21 -58.80 15.54
N PRO A 942 35.42 -59.25 15.13
CA PRO A 942 35.70 -59.54 13.73
C PRO A 942 34.91 -60.76 13.24
N TYR A 943 34.58 -60.79 11.95
CA TYR A 943 33.87 -61.90 11.32
C TYR A 943 34.64 -63.22 11.43
N GLY A 944 33.93 -64.31 11.76
CA GLY A 944 34.47 -65.67 11.68
C GLY A 944 34.65 -66.16 10.24
N ALA A 945 35.11 -67.41 10.09
CA ALA A 945 35.55 -68.01 8.81
C ALA A 945 34.47 -68.13 7.70
N HIS A 946 33.24 -67.68 7.95
CA HIS A 946 32.12 -67.68 6.99
C HIS A 946 31.48 -66.28 6.92
N ALA A 947 32.20 -65.32 6.33
CA ALA A 947 31.66 -64.01 6.03
C ALA A 947 30.57 -64.08 4.93
N PRO A 948 29.48 -63.30 5.02
CA PRO A 948 28.40 -63.33 4.04
C PRO A 948 28.85 -62.77 2.67
N PHE A 949 28.61 -63.53 1.61
CA PHE A 949 28.95 -63.15 0.23
C PHE A 949 27.78 -62.35 -0.39
N LYS A 950 28.04 -61.10 -0.83
CA LYS A 950 27.08 -60.27 -1.59
C LYS A 950 26.80 -60.96 -2.94
N PRO A 951 25.55 -61.41 -3.23
CA PRO A 951 25.25 -62.08 -4.49
C PRO A 951 25.51 -61.17 -5.69
N SER A 952 26.13 -61.71 -6.75
CA SER A 952 26.34 -60.98 -8.00
C SER A 952 25.02 -60.61 -8.65
N GLU A 953 24.85 -59.37 -9.08
CA GLU A 953 23.64 -58.94 -9.78
C GLU A 953 23.48 -59.65 -11.14
N PRO A 954 22.26 -60.05 -11.54
CA PRO A 954 22.03 -60.74 -12.79
C PRO A 954 22.26 -59.81 -13.99
N GLY A 955 23.28 -60.12 -14.78
CA GLY A 955 23.69 -59.29 -15.92
C GLY A 955 22.57 -58.99 -16.92
N ALA A 956 22.65 -57.81 -17.56
CA ALA A 956 21.56 -57.11 -18.27
C ALA A 956 20.85 -57.86 -19.42
N ASN A 957 21.32 -59.06 -19.80
CA ASN A 957 20.73 -59.88 -20.85
C ASN A 957 19.47 -60.67 -20.40
N MET A 958 19.15 -60.75 -19.11
CA MET A 958 17.95 -61.46 -18.59
C MET A 958 16.60 -60.75 -18.81
N ARG A 959 16.44 -59.98 -19.91
CA ARG A 959 15.23 -59.19 -20.20
C ARG A 959 14.02 -59.98 -20.74
N HIS A 960 14.13 -61.29 -20.97
CA HIS A 960 13.11 -62.09 -21.66
C HIS A 960 12.65 -63.34 -20.89
N ILE A 961 12.06 -63.15 -19.71
CA ILE A 961 11.18 -64.15 -19.08
C ILE A 961 9.80 -63.52 -18.86
N ARG A 962 8.79 -63.98 -19.61
CA ARG A 962 7.39 -63.63 -19.34
C ARG A 962 6.94 -64.36 -18.08
N LYS A 963 6.45 -63.63 -17.07
CA LYS A 963 5.76 -64.24 -15.92
C LYS A 963 4.46 -64.90 -16.40
N PRO A 964 4.10 -66.10 -15.91
CA PRO A 964 2.82 -66.72 -16.25
C PRO A 964 1.67 -65.98 -15.55
N ASN A 965 0.55 -65.78 -16.25
CA ASN A 965 -0.66 -65.24 -15.62
C ASN A 965 -1.25 -66.25 -14.62
N PRO A 966 -1.58 -65.84 -13.38
CA PRO A 966 -2.40 -66.67 -12.50
C PRO A 966 -3.80 -66.84 -13.11
N LYS A 967 -4.37 -68.03 -12.97
CA LYS A 967 -5.80 -68.24 -13.26
C LYS A 967 -6.63 -67.64 -12.13
N PRO A 968 -7.83 -67.09 -12.40
CA PRO A 968 -8.77 -66.73 -11.35
C PRO A 968 -9.18 -67.98 -10.56
N ILE A 969 -9.45 -67.81 -9.27
CA ILE A 969 -10.03 -68.82 -8.39
C ILE A 969 -11.53 -68.50 -8.29
N GLU A 970 -12.39 -69.47 -8.57
CA GLU A 970 -13.83 -69.36 -8.38
C GLU A 970 -14.19 -69.77 -6.94
N ILE A 971 -14.55 -68.78 -6.11
CA ILE A 971 -15.53 -68.87 -5.00
C ILE A 971 -16.29 -67.55 -4.97
#